data_AF-A0A929E7F2-F1
#
_entry.id   AF-A0A929E7F2-F1
#
_cell.length_a   1.000
_cell.length_b   1.000
_cell.length_c   1.000
_cell.angle_alpha   90.00
_cell.angle_beta   90.00
_cell.angle_gamma   90.00
#
_symmetry.space_group_name_H-M   'P 1'
#
loop_
_entity.id
_entity.type
_entity.pdbx_description
1 polymer ?
#
loop_
_entity_poly.entity_id
_entity_poly.type
_entity_poly.pdbx_seq_one_letter_code
_entity_poly.pdbx_strand_id
1 'polypeptide(L)'
;MQYSNHTKWFRVGLLLALIFVVAGVWLGGGTASPAQAAPSLQSGDPTATPEPVLIDAVLAVSIDHHDIEILQRTFESPQDVTKACLSCHEDAAAEIQHTTHWTWEFVNETTGQTLGKKTLVNNFCININSNEPRCTSCHVGYGWTDDTFDFNVQENVDCLVCHDTTGTYVKIPTGAGMPANELSELTEIAQAVGVSSRDTCGTCHFYGGGGDEVKHGDLDSSLINPDFDLDVHMDGEGLDFTCTTCHETTDHEIPGSRYSMDLSQWNGCESCHHDDPHSFDVLNSHTDRVSCETCHIPEYARGDIATKMTWDWSTAGQFNEDGSNIVTLDEDGNIIYYSLKGDFTWEEYVVPEYVWFNGDVSYTLLEDTIDPTQIVSINRFNGSVDDQISKIWPVKRFVAIQPYDSVNNTFVVPHLFGKDDTAYWVNFDWSKAIQTGMDYLDLPYSGEYDFVETEMYWPITHMVAPAEQALTCEQCHVDEGGRLDFIALGYTEEETYRLTHFPPTVSLENMENVPITSPSYCAQCHSTDLSDHQIEEMVVELTAQLTNQQAEREQPLSDAEILHQAESMAALLIERGGQYELWQNSLHGEAGVGCVSCHTLDETGDHPLEPYSVEKGAEVCGACHLNEYHDWEQSAHANPGGGKNQIACVDCHQPHDQGLRTAESNAIVCQNCHHDESMDMAHSTHGINEGMSCIDCHKNTEHNTGHVFNVESDTCILCHGETIHTDSKIAMVVGGAVVEPQPAAEDEVPYGAVFGIPSWVMILAGVVLGAALSWVLFGREPGADHPENQDNEEK
;
A
#
# COMPACT_ATOMS: atom_id res chain seq x y z
N MET A 1 -12.94 78.65 21.90
CA MET A 1 -14.40 78.42 21.94
C MET A 1 -14.81 77.83 20.61
N GLN A 2 -15.57 76.73 20.67
CA GLN A 2 -16.20 75.99 19.55
C GLN A 2 -15.30 75.62 18.37
N TYR A 3 -14.49 74.55 18.50
CA TYR A 3 -14.17 73.58 17.42
C TYR A 3 -13.38 72.39 18.01
N SER A 4 -13.68 72.01 19.26
CA SER A 4 -12.95 70.97 20.01
C SER A 4 -13.77 69.69 20.26
N ASN A 5 -15.02 69.67 19.80
CA ASN A 5 -15.96 68.57 20.06
C ASN A 5 -16.29 67.70 18.84
N HIS A 6 -15.73 67.92 17.64
CA HIS A 6 -16.07 67.05 16.49
C HIS A 6 -15.14 65.83 16.34
N THR A 7 -13.86 65.95 16.68
CA THR A 7 -12.87 64.86 16.53
C THR A 7 -12.92 63.80 17.64
N LYS A 8 -13.38 64.16 18.85
CA LYS A 8 -13.57 63.19 19.94
C LYS A 8 -14.80 62.31 19.75
N TRP A 9 -15.86 62.85 19.14
CA TRP A 9 -17.10 62.11 18.92
C TRP A 9 -17.04 61.22 17.67
N PHE A 10 -16.23 61.60 16.67
CA PHE A 10 -15.96 60.75 15.50
C PHE A 10 -15.20 59.47 15.88
N ARG A 11 -14.25 59.55 16.82
CA ARG A 11 -13.50 58.39 17.32
C ARG A 11 -14.36 57.47 18.20
N VAL A 12 -15.31 58.02 18.96
CA VAL A 12 -16.28 57.24 19.75
C VAL A 12 -17.29 56.53 18.83
N GLY A 13 -17.72 57.18 17.74
CA GLY A 13 -18.58 56.57 16.72
C GLY A 13 -17.92 55.40 15.99
N LEU A 14 -16.63 55.51 15.67
CA LEU A 14 -15.86 54.44 15.02
C LEU A 14 -15.60 53.25 15.94
N LEU A 15 -15.35 53.51 17.24
CA LEU A 15 -15.20 52.47 18.26
C LEU A 15 -16.51 51.73 18.55
N LEU A 16 -17.65 52.43 18.59
CA LEU A 16 -18.96 51.79 18.78
C LEU A 16 -19.38 50.99 17.54
N ALA A 17 -19.06 51.43 16.34
CA ALA A 17 -19.30 50.67 15.11
C ALA A 17 -18.46 49.38 15.06
N LEU A 18 -17.19 49.42 15.48
CA LEU A 18 -16.34 48.23 15.59
C LEU A 18 -16.83 47.23 16.65
N ILE A 19 -17.33 47.71 17.79
CA ILE A 19 -17.90 46.86 18.84
C ILE A 19 -19.18 46.16 18.36
N PHE A 20 -20.02 46.82 17.55
CA PHE A 20 -21.23 46.19 16.99
C PHE A 20 -20.93 45.15 15.90
N VAL A 21 -19.84 45.32 15.13
CA VAL A 21 -19.40 44.33 14.15
C VAL A 21 -18.80 43.10 14.84
N VAL A 22 -18.01 43.28 15.90
CA VAL A 22 -17.41 42.16 16.65
C VAL A 22 -18.45 41.41 17.50
N ALA A 23 -19.43 42.10 18.08
CA ALA A 23 -20.52 41.46 18.83
C ALA A 23 -21.53 40.72 17.94
N GLY A 24 -21.72 41.16 16.69
CA GLY A 24 -22.56 40.46 15.70
C GLY A 24 -21.97 39.12 15.25
N VAL A 25 -20.65 38.98 15.29
CA VAL A 25 -19.94 37.74 14.94
C VAL A 25 -19.95 36.72 16.09
N TRP A 26 -20.08 37.16 17.35
CA TRP A 26 -20.05 36.29 18.54
C TRP A 26 -21.41 35.77 19.01
N LEU A 27 -22.54 36.29 18.51
CA LEU A 27 -23.90 35.88 18.94
C LEU A 27 -24.65 35.02 17.90
N GLY A 28 -24.00 34.64 16.79
CA GLY A 28 -24.59 33.78 15.75
C GLY A 28 -24.20 32.30 15.79
N GLY A 29 -23.31 31.90 16.71
CA GLY A 29 -22.85 30.51 16.82
C GLY A 29 -23.79 29.65 17.67
N GLY A 30 -24.61 28.81 17.02
CA GLY A 30 -25.50 27.83 17.66
C GLY A 30 -26.02 26.76 16.69
N THR A 31 -25.17 25.76 16.45
CA THR A 31 -25.33 24.41 15.88
C THR A 31 -26.65 23.95 15.23
N ALA A 32 -26.57 23.61 13.94
CA ALA A 32 -27.17 22.40 13.35
C ALA A 32 -26.30 21.96 12.15
N SER A 33 -25.77 20.74 12.19
CA SER A 33 -24.90 20.14 11.17
C SER A 33 -25.60 19.97 9.83
N PRO A 34 -24.85 20.16 8.72
CA PRO A 34 -24.92 19.23 7.61
C PRO A 34 -23.53 18.77 7.15
N ALA A 35 -23.52 17.59 6.54
CA ALA A 35 -22.39 16.88 5.97
C ALA A 35 -21.43 17.78 5.16
N GLN A 36 -20.13 17.65 5.40
CA GLN A 36 -19.09 18.29 4.61
C GLN A 36 -18.60 17.34 3.53
N ALA A 37 -18.89 17.72 2.30
CA ALA A 37 -18.11 17.37 1.12
C ALA A 37 -16.73 18.05 1.20
N ALA A 38 -15.72 17.38 0.64
CA ALA A 38 -14.32 17.75 0.67
C ALA A 38 -14.01 19.08 -0.06
N PRO A 39 -12.99 19.84 0.38
CA PRO A 39 -12.48 21.00 -0.35
C PRO A 39 -11.47 20.57 -1.43
N SER A 40 -11.63 21.09 -2.65
CA SER A 40 -10.64 21.06 -3.73
C SER A 40 -9.35 21.78 -3.34
N LEU A 41 -8.21 21.10 -3.41
CA LEU A 41 -6.89 21.69 -3.16
C LEU A 41 -6.19 22.09 -4.47
N GLN A 42 -5.80 23.35 -4.54
CA GLN A 42 -4.85 23.89 -5.52
C GLN A 42 -3.44 23.35 -5.22
N SER A 43 -2.69 23.09 -6.29
CA SER A 43 -1.28 22.68 -6.32
C SER A 43 -0.38 23.50 -5.38
N GLY A 44 0.17 22.84 -4.36
CA GLY A 44 1.22 23.35 -3.48
C GLY A 44 2.63 22.92 -3.92
N ASP A 45 3.61 23.76 -3.59
CA ASP A 45 5.06 23.67 -3.86
C ASP A 45 5.71 22.37 -3.32
N PRO A 46 6.50 21.61 -4.12
CA PRO A 46 7.08 20.32 -3.73
C PRO A 46 8.25 20.40 -2.73
N THR A 47 8.51 21.56 -2.12
CA THR A 47 9.61 21.75 -1.15
C THR A 47 9.16 22.08 0.28
N ALA A 48 7.85 22.06 0.56
CA ALA A 48 7.34 22.34 1.90
C ALA A 48 7.21 21.04 2.73
N THR A 49 8.04 20.92 3.78
CA THR A 49 7.81 19.95 4.86
C THR A 49 6.44 20.17 5.50
N PRO A 50 5.58 19.15 5.63
CA PRO A 50 4.28 19.32 6.27
C PRO A 50 4.48 19.56 7.78
N GLU A 51 3.88 20.62 8.31
CA GLU A 51 3.77 20.78 9.77
C GLU A 51 2.85 19.69 10.33
N PRO A 52 3.17 19.12 11.52
CA PRO A 52 2.39 18.04 12.10
C PRO A 52 0.98 18.55 12.42
N VAL A 53 -0.02 17.90 11.83
CA VAL A 53 -1.41 18.04 12.23
C VAL A 53 -1.51 17.48 13.65
N LEU A 54 -1.62 18.37 14.65
CA LEU A 54 -2.03 17.96 15.99
C LEU A 54 -3.41 17.32 15.88
N ILE A 55 -3.45 16.00 15.94
CA ILE A 55 -4.66 15.26 16.28
C ILE A 55 -5.10 15.79 17.63
N ASP A 56 -6.34 16.26 17.71
CA ASP A 56 -6.95 16.80 18.92
C ASP A 56 -6.91 15.69 19.98
N ALA A 57 -5.90 15.73 20.84
CA ALA A 57 -5.73 14.83 21.95
C ALA A 57 -6.97 14.96 22.83
N VAL A 58 -7.87 13.98 22.76
CA VAL A 58 -8.73 13.68 23.89
C VAL A 58 -7.77 13.55 25.06
N LEU A 59 -7.85 14.50 25.99
CA LEU A 59 -7.09 14.50 27.24
C LEU A 59 -7.42 13.21 27.98
N ALA A 60 -6.72 12.12 27.66
CA ALA A 60 -6.57 10.98 28.54
C ALA A 60 -5.91 11.56 29.79
N VAL A 61 -6.70 11.70 30.85
CA VAL A 61 -6.16 11.98 32.16
C VAL A 61 -5.32 10.76 32.51
N SER A 62 -4.01 10.82 32.21
CA SER A 62 -3.11 9.76 32.66
C SER A 62 -3.01 9.88 34.18
N ILE A 63 -3.47 8.84 34.86
CA ILE A 63 -3.30 8.71 36.30
C ILE A 63 -1.88 8.18 36.50
N ASP A 64 -1.10 8.84 37.34
CA ASP A 64 0.19 8.32 37.74
C ASP A 64 -0.03 7.15 38.72
N HIS A 65 0.33 5.94 38.30
CA HIS A 65 0.18 4.73 39.10
C HIS A 65 1.03 4.76 40.39
N HIS A 66 2.06 5.62 40.47
CA HIS A 66 2.82 5.86 41.70
C HIS A 66 1.97 6.52 42.80
N ASP A 67 0.90 7.23 42.47
CA ASP A 67 0.06 7.90 43.47
C ASP A 67 -1.08 6.99 44.00
N ILE A 68 -1.20 5.76 43.48
CA ILE A 68 -2.30 4.84 43.79
C ILE A 68 -1.97 3.99 45.04
N GLU A 69 -2.74 4.16 46.12
CA GLU A 69 -2.52 3.50 47.42
C GLU A 69 -2.46 1.96 47.33
N ILE A 70 -3.30 1.32 46.50
CA ILE A 70 -3.31 -0.15 46.36
C ILE A 70 -2.01 -0.69 45.70
N LEU A 71 -1.28 0.14 44.97
CA LEU A 71 0.00 -0.19 44.35
C LEU A 71 1.21 0.11 45.25
N GLN A 72 1.00 0.77 46.40
CA GLN A 72 2.06 1.08 47.38
C GLN A 72 2.34 -0.06 48.38
N ARG A 73 1.67 -1.20 48.22
CA ARG A 73 1.81 -2.37 49.09
C ARG A 73 2.83 -3.36 48.53
N THR A 74 3.39 -4.19 49.39
CA THR A 74 4.12 -5.39 48.95
C THR A 74 3.12 -6.46 48.50
N PHE A 75 3.27 -6.95 47.28
CA PHE A 75 2.45 -8.04 46.75
C PHE A 75 2.95 -9.41 47.27
N GLU A 76 2.04 -10.35 47.50
CA GLU A 76 2.39 -11.72 47.95
C GLU A 76 2.49 -12.70 46.77
N SER A 77 1.92 -12.33 45.61
CA SER A 77 1.95 -13.07 44.36
C SER A 77 1.79 -12.14 43.16
N PRO A 78 2.17 -12.56 41.94
CA PRO A 78 1.87 -11.83 40.70
C PRO A 78 0.37 -11.62 40.50
N GLN A 79 -0.45 -12.61 40.83
CA GLN A 79 -1.91 -12.53 40.78
C GLN A 79 -2.48 -11.43 41.69
N ASP A 80 -1.80 -11.09 42.80
CA ASP A 80 -2.21 -9.97 43.65
C ASP A 80 -1.98 -8.60 42.98
N VAL A 81 -1.07 -8.52 42.00
CA VAL A 81 -0.89 -7.33 41.15
C VAL A 81 -2.08 -7.21 40.23
N THR A 82 -2.40 -8.26 39.46
CA THR A 82 -3.58 -8.29 38.58
C THR A 82 -4.85 -7.95 39.35
N LYS A 83 -5.05 -8.54 40.53
CA LYS A 83 -6.18 -8.23 41.40
C LYS A 83 -6.24 -6.75 41.83
N ALA A 84 -5.10 -6.10 42.00
CA ALA A 84 -5.06 -4.66 42.26
C ALA A 84 -5.45 -3.86 41.01
N CYS A 85 -4.94 -4.22 39.84
CA CYS A 85 -5.32 -3.61 38.55
C CYS A 85 -6.83 -3.70 38.31
N LEU A 86 -7.43 -4.88 38.54
CA LEU A 86 -8.87 -5.14 38.36
C LEU A 86 -9.77 -4.37 39.32
N SER A 87 -9.23 -3.71 40.35
CA SER A 87 -10.03 -2.81 41.19
C SER A 87 -10.37 -1.47 40.54
N CYS A 88 -9.69 -1.15 39.43
CA CYS A 88 -9.92 0.04 38.60
C CYS A 88 -10.19 -0.31 37.13
N HIS A 89 -9.57 -1.37 36.60
CA HIS A 89 -9.71 -1.87 35.23
C HIS A 89 -10.58 -3.12 35.18
N GLU A 90 -11.83 -3.00 35.63
CA GLU A 90 -12.72 -4.14 35.89
C GLU A 90 -12.96 -5.03 34.64
N ASP A 91 -12.98 -4.43 33.45
CA ASP A 91 -13.27 -5.13 32.19
C ASP A 91 -12.00 -5.67 31.49
N ALA A 92 -10.81 -5.16 31.82
CA ALA A 92 -9.58 -5.43 31.06
C ALA A 92 -9.19 -6.92 31.02
N ALA A 93 -9.32 -7.65 32.14
CA ALA A 93 -9.08 -9.09 32.11
C ALA A 93 -10.14 -9.83 31.29
N ALA A 94 -11.41 -9.42 31.36
CA ALA A 94 -12.45 -10.03 30.56
C ALA A 94 -12.19 -9.80 29.06
N GLU A 95 -11.85 -8.58 28.66
CA GLU A 95 -11.43 -8.23 27.30
C GLU A 95 -10.30 -9.14 26.80
N ILE A 96 -9.17 -9.21 27.52
CA ILE A 96 -8.05 -10.10 27.19
C ILE A 96 -8.48 -11.56 27.08
N GLN A 97 -9.34 -12.03 27.99
CA GLN A 97 -9.79 -13.43 28.03
C GLN A 97 -10.57 -13.87 26.77
N HIS A 98 -11.13 -12.92 26.00
CA HIS A 98 -11.80 -13.22 24.73
C HIS A 98 -10.84 -13.22 23.52
N THR A 99 -9.59 -12.82 23.70
CA THR A 99 -8.61 -12.71 22.61
C THR A 99 -7.83 -14.01 22.37
N THR A 100 -7.20 -14.09 21.21
CA THR A 100 -6.25 -15.17 20.88
C THR A 100 -4.98 -15.13 21.73
N HIS A 101 -4.60 -13.97 22.29
CA HIS A 101 -3.45 -13.87 23.21
C HIS A 101 -3.67 -14.68 24.48
N TRP A 102 -4.92 -14.73 24.98
CA TRP A 102 -5.29 -15.54 26.13
C TRP A 102 -5.61 -16.98 25.77
N THR A 103 -6.47 -17.20 24.78
CA THR A 103 -7.00 -18.54 24.48
C THR A 103 -6.01 -19.42 23.71
N TRP A 104 -5.08 -18.80 22.97
CA TRP A 104 -4.19 -19.45 22.00
C TRP A 104 -4.94 -20.32 20.97
N GLU A 105 -6.21 -20.00 20.73
CA GLU A 105 -7.12 -20.77 19.89
C GLU A 105 -8.10 -19.85 19.17
N PHE A 106 -8.51 -20.25 17.98
CA PHE A 106 -9.60 -19.65 17.24
C PHE A 106 -10.21 -20.65 16.26
N VAL A 107 -11.39 -20.34 15.72
CA VAL A 107 -11.98 -21.10 14.61
C VAL A 107 -11.75 -20.34 13.31
N ASN A 108 -11.09 -20.96 12.34
CA ASN A 108 -11.03 -20.45 10.97
C ASN A 108 -12.42 -20.62 10.36
N GLU A 109 -13.07 -19.50 10.01
CA GLU A 109 -14.44 -19.52 9.50
C GLU A 109 -14.55 -20.08 8.08
N THR A 110 -13.48 -19.98 7.29
CA THR A 110 -13.40 -20.48 5.91
C THR A 110 -13.24 -22.00 5.89
N THR A 111 -12.29 -22.53 6.66
CA THR A 111 -11.96 -23.97 6.66
C THR A 111 -12.75 -24.75 7.71
N GLY A 112 -13.29 -24.08 8.73
CA GLY A 112 -13.93 -24.70 9.89
C GLY A 112 -12.94 -25.32 10.89
N GLN A 113 -11.63 -25.17 10.68
CA GLN A 113 -10.60 -25.74 11.56
C GLN A 113 -10.47 -24.92 12.85
N THR A 114 -10.31 -25.60 13.99
CA THR A 114 -9.87 -24.96 15.23
C THR A 114 -8.34 -24.83 15.22
N LEU A 115 -7.85 -23.62 15.04
CA LEU A 115 -6.44 -23.29 14.86
C LEU A 115 -5.92 -22.48 16.05
N GLY A 116 -4.60 -22.23 16.08
CA GLY A 116 -3.94 -21.46 17.11
C GLY A 116 -2.80 -22.25 17.77
N LYS A 117 -1.99 -21.57 18.58
CA LYS A 117 -0.81 -22.17 19.22
C LYS A 117 -1.16 -23.37 20.12
N LYS A 118 -2.40 -23.45 20.61
CA LYS A 118 -2.90 -24.56 21.42
C LYS A 118 -3.15 -25.84 20.61
N THR A 119 -3.55 -25.72 19.35
CA THR A 119 -3.99 -26.86 18.53
C THR A 119 -2.99 -27.22 17.42
N LEU A 120 -2.23 -26.26 16.92
CA LEU A 120 -1.35 -26.44 15.77
C LEU A 120 -0.08 -27.22 16.09
N VAL A 121 0.30 -28.08 15.16
CA VAL A 121 1.67 -28.60 15.06
C VAL A 121 2.50 -27.60 14.26
N ASN A 122 3.72 -27.31 14.72
CA ASN A 122 4.74 -26.64 13.93
C ASN A 122 5.95 -27.57 13.74
N ASN A 123 6.90 -27.13 12.95
CA ASN A 123 8.15 -27.85 12.71
C ASN A 123 9.35 -27.30 13.49
N PHE A 124 9.09 -26.55 14.57
CA PHE A 124 10.08 -26.11 15.54
C PHE A 124 10.07 -27.02 16.78
N CYS A 125 9.33 -26.60 17.81
CA CYS A 125 9.15 -27.33 19.07
C CYS A 125 7.94 -28.29 19.01
N ILE A 126 7.38 -28.52 17.82
CA ILE A 126 6.29 -29.45 17.52
C ILE A 126 4.94 -28.96 18.06
N ASN A 127 4.68 -29.04 19.36
CA ASN A 127 3.38 -28.68 19.91
C ASN A 127 3.48 -28.33 21.41
N ILE A 128 2.56 -27.48 21.90
CA ILE A 128 2.53 -27.04 23.29
C ILE A 128 2.11 -28.15 24.26
N ASN A 129 1.17 -29.02 23.89
CA ASN A 129 0.53 -29.92 24.83
C ASN A 129 1.57 -30.88 25.43
N SER A 130 1.48 -31.13 26.73
CA SER A 130 2.49 -31.77 27.60
C SER A 130 3.78 -30.96 27.86
N ASN A 131 4.02 -29.88 27.11
CA ASN A 131 5.22 -29.03 27.16
C ASN A 131 4.92 -27.61 27.70
N GLU A 132 3.72 -27.36 28.21
CA GLU A 132 3.16 -26.05 28.55
C GLU A 132 4.14 -25.19 29.36
N PRO A 133 4.78 -25.66 30.45
CA PRO A 133 5.55 -24.77 31.32
C PRO A 133 6.74 -24.08 30.64
N ARG A 134 7.26 -24.65 29.55
CA ARG A 134 8.29 -24.01 28.72
C ARG A 134 7.68 -23.06 27.70
N CYS A 135 6.57 -23.43 27.08
CA CYS A 135 5.92 -22.66 26.02
C CYS A 135 5.18 -21.43 26.55
N THR A 136 4.52 -21.55 27.70
CA THR A 136 3.66 -20.50 28.30
C THR A 136 4.46 -19.41 29.01
N SER A 137 5.79 -19.47 28.97
CA SER A 137 6.65 -18.30 29.22
C SER A 137 6.34 -17.14 28.26
N CYS A 138 5.74 -17.42 27.10
CA CYS A 138 5.24 -16.40 26.15
C CYS A 138 3.70 -16.23 26.19
N HIS A 139 2.99 -16.83 27.16
CA HIS A 139 1.54 -16.65 27.33
C HIS A 139 1.29 -15.39 28.17
N VAL A 140 0.19 -14.67 27.92
CA VAL A 140 -0.19 -13.46 28.67
C VAL A 140 -0.88 -13.79 30.01
N GLY A 141 -0.48 -14.89 30.63
CA GLY A 141 -1.04 -15.35 31.88
C GLY A 141 -0.06 -16.08 32.79
N TYR A 142 -0.51 -16.34 34.01
CA TYR A 142 0.26 -16.94 35.09
C TYR A 142 -0.19 -18.36 35.40
N GLY A 143 0.74 -19.31 35.34
CA GLY A 143 0.55 -20.66 35.89
C GLY A 143 -0.12 -21.65 34.95
N TRP A 144 -0.09 -21.42 33.63
CA TRP A 144 -0.55 -22.43 32.66
C TRP A 144 0.50 -23.54 32.52
N THR A 145 0.38 -24.56 33.37
CA THR A 145 1.30 -25.70 33.47
C THR A 145 0.86 -26.95 32.72
N ASP A 146 -0.43 -27.08 32.47
CA ASP A 146 -1.08 -28.27 31.89
C ASP A 146 -2.55 -27.94 31.48
N ASP A 147 -3.30 -28.96 31.10
CA ASP A 147 -4.68 -28.94 30.62
C ASP A 147 -5.70 -28.56 31.71
N THR A 148 -5.28 -28.50 32.98
CA THR A 148 -6.13 -28.11 34.11
C THR A 148 -6.17 -26.60 34.35
N PHE A 149 -5.44 -25.81 33.56
CA PHE A 149 -5.44 -24.35 33.66
C PHE A 149 -6.86 -23.77 33.46
N ASP A 150 -7.31 -22.98 34.44
CA ASP A 150 -8.63 -22.35 34.40
C ASP A 150 -8.56 -20.99 33.70
N PHE A 151 -8.93 -20.99 32.41
CA PHE A 151 -9.00 -19.79 31.56
C PHE A 151 -10.05 -18.77 32.03
N ASN A 152 -10.90 -19.07 33.01
CA ASN A 152 -11.91 -18.13 33.54
C ASN A 152 -11.40 -17.32 34.74
N VAL A 153 -10.25 -17.67 35.33
CA VAL A 153 -9.69 -16.94 36.48
C VAL A 153 -9.02 -15.66 35.98
N GLN A 154 -9.68 -14.52 36.20
CA GLN A 154 -9.19 -13.21 35.76
C GLN A 154 -7.86 -12.82 36.41
N GLU A 155 -7.63 -13.22 37.66
CA GLU A 155 -6.37 -12.94 38.35
C GLU A 155 -5.16 -13.64 37.71
N ASN A 156 -5.37 -14.62 36.83
CA ASN A 156 -4.29 -15.26 36.08
C ASN A 156 -3.87 -14.46 34.83
N VAL A 157 -4.56 -13.37 34.47
CA VAL A 157 -4.10 -12.47 33.39
C VAL A 157 -2.85 -11.73 33.84
N ASP A 158 -1.83 -11.73 33.00
CA ASP A 158 -0.60 -10.97 33.22
C ASP A 158 -0.69 -9.61 32.54
N CYS A 159 -1.03 -8.58 33.32
CA CYS A 159 -1.07 -7.20 32.81
C CYS A 159 0.34 -6.62 32.58
N LEU A 160 1.36 -7.10 33.30
CA LEU A 160 2.67 -6.48 33.32
C LEU A 160 3.48 -6.77 32.06
N VAL A 161 3.30 -7.96 31.45
CA VAL A 161 4.07 -8.35 30.25
C VAL A 161 3.91 -7.38 29.07
N CYS A 162 2.75 -6.73 28.95
CA CYS A 162 2.49 -5.75 27.88
C CYS A 162 2.62 -4.29 28.35
N HIS A 163 2.55 -4.02 29.65
CA HIS A 163 2.45 -2.66 30.18
C HIS A 163 3.67 -2.22 31.01
N ASP A 164 4.68 -3.08 31.18
CA ASP A 164 5.93 -2.66 31.83
C ASP A 164 6.62 -1.55 31.02
N THR A 165 7.04 -0.47 31.70
CA THR A 165 7.87 0.59 31.12
C THR A 165 9.23 0.71 31.79
N THR A 166 9.54 -0.12 32.79
CA THR A 166 10.87 -0.14 33.43
C THR A 166 11.89 -0.93 32.60
N GLY A 167 11.42 -1.85 31.75
CA GLY A 167 12.26 -2.78 31.00
C GLY A 167 12.88 -3.86 31.90
N THR A 168 12.26 -4.15 33.05
CA THR A 168 12.80 -5.11 34.03
C THR A 168 11.87 -6.29 34.29
N TYR A 169 10.63 -6.27 33.80
CA TYR A 169 9.72 -7.39 33.93
C TYR A 169 10.15 -8.56 33.02
N VAL A 170 10.39 -9.74 33.60
CA VAL A 170 10.84 -10.91 32.83
C VAL A 170 10.13 -12.16 33.33
N LYS A 171 9.63 -12.99 32.42
CA LYS A 171 9.08 -14.32 32.73
C LYS A 171 10.17 -15.37 32.84
N ILE A 172 9.99 -16.32 33.76
CA ILE A 172 10.88 -17.49 33.88
C ILE A 172 10.64 -18.38 32.63
N PRO A 173 11.67 -18.69 31.82
CA PRO A 173 11.49 -19.46 30.58
C PRO A 173 10.88 -20.87 30.77
N THR A 174 10.93 -21.42 31.98
CA THR A 174 10.40 -22.74 32.35
C THR A 174 9.35 -22.66 33.47
N GLY A 175 8.89 -21.46 33.80
CA GLY A 175 8.03 -21.20 34.96
C GLY A 175 6.55 -21.06 34.65
N ALA A 176 6.07 -21.53 33.49
CA ALA A 176 4.67 -21.48 33.13
C ALA A 176 4.04 -20.06 33.18
N GLY A 177 4.75 -19.07 32.62
CA GLY A 177 4.30 -17.68 32.63
C GLY A 177 4.60 -16.90 33.91
N MET A 178 5.10 -17.55 34.96
CA MET A 178 5.45 -16.85 36.22
C MET A 178 6.65 -15.92 36.02
N PRO A 179 6.66 -14.72 36.64
CA PRO A 179 7.77 -13.78 36.58
C PRO A 179 8.99 -14.29 37.34
N ALA A 180 10.18 -13.93 36.85
CA ALA A 180 11.47 -14.17 37.50
C ALA A 180 11.78 -13.15 38.58
N ASN A 181 11.09 -12.01 38.55
CA ASN A 181 11.25 -10.89 39.47
C ASN A 181 10.91 -11.28 40.91
N GLU A 182 11.63 -10.67 41.86
CA GLU A 182 11.26 -10.73 43.26
C GLU A 182 9.95 -9.96 43.49
N LEU A 183 9.14 -10.39 44.47
CA LEU A 183 7.84 -9.74 44.74
C LEU A 183 7.94 -8.24 45.06
N SER A 184 9.08 -7.80 45.60
CA SER A 184 9.34 -6.37 45.84
C SER A 184 9.51 -5.57 44.55
N GLU A 185 10.07 -6.18 43.50
CA GLU A 185 10.30 -5.52 42.21
C GLU A 185 8.98 -5.38 41.43
N LEU A 186 8.06 -6.34 41.58
CA LEU A 186 6.71 -6.25 41.00
C LEU A 186 5.95 -5.01 41.50
N THR A 187 6.28 -4.49 42.67
CA THR A 187 5.68 -3.26 43.20
C THR A 187 6.14 -2.04 42.39
N GLU A 188 7.44 -1.95 42.10
CA GLU A 188 8.01 -0.85 41.31
C GLU A 188 7.51 -0.91 39.86
N ILE A 189 7.48 -2.12 39.27
CA ILE A 189 6.95 -2.35 37.92
C ILE A 189 5.48 -1.96 37.83
N ALA A 190 4.64 -2.41 38.78
CA ALA A 190 3.21 -2.09 38.79
C ALA A 190 2.93 -0.58 38.93
N GLN A 191 3.81 0.18 39.60
CA GLN A 191 3.70 1.64 39.71
C GLN A 191 4.14 2.37 38.44
N ALA A 192 4.98 1.74 37.62
CA ALA A 192 5.52 2.30 36.39
C ALA A 192 4.78 1.82 35.13
N VAL A 193 3.64 1.13 35.26
CA VAL A 193 2.90 0.64 34.08
C VAL A 193 2.47 1.78 33.15
N GLY A 194 2.47 1.51 31.85
CA GLY A 194 2.16 2.49 30.81
C GLY A 194 1.70 1.85 29.50
N VAL A 195 1.82 2.62 28.41
CA VAL A 195 1.50 2.13 27.06
C VAL A 195 2.56 1.10 26.64
N SER A 196 2.12 0.06 25.91
CA SER A 196 3.01 -0.96 25.36
C SER A 196 4.06 -0.38 24.41
N SER A 197 5.22 -1.02 24.38
CA SER A 197 6.35 -0.70 23.51
C SER A 197 6.75 -1.90 22.64
N ARG A 198 7.64 -1.68 21.65
CA ARG A 198 8.23 -2.77 20.86
C ARG A 198 8.91 -3.83 21.74
N ASP A 199 9.54 -3.42 22.84
CA ASP A 199 10.18 -4.33 23.80
C ASP A 199 9.18 -5.23 24.54
N THR A 200 8.04 -4.68 24.98
CA THR A 200 6.99 -5.46 25.65
C THR A 200 6.34 -6.50 24.73
N CYS A 201 6.08 -6.14 23.47
CA CYS A 201 5.60 -7.09 22.45
C CYS A 201 6.71 -8.11 22.11
N GLY A 202 7.93 -7.61 21.96
CA GLY A 202 9.15 -8.33 21.61
C GLY A 202 9.52 -9.43 22.57
N THR A 203 9.23 -9.27 23.87
CA THR A 203 9.42 -10.29 24.92
C THR A 203 8.88 -11.67 24.51
N CYS A 204 7.82 -11.70 23.69
CA CYS A 204 7.27 -12.93 23.13
C CYS A 204 7.44 -13.05 21.61
N HIS A 205 7.38 -11.95 20.87
CA HIS A 205 7.35 -11.99 19.40
C HIS A 205 8.73 -12.10 18.76
N PHE A 206 9.77 -11.54 19.39
CA PHE A 206 11.16 -11.66 18.94
C PHE A 206 11.78 -13.01 19.32
N TYR A 207 11.28 -13.61 20.41
CA TYR A 207 11.78 -14.86 20.94
C TYR A 207 10.82 -16.04 20.66
N GLY A 208 11.14 -16.84 19.64
CA GLY A 208 10.38 -18.03 19.24
C GLY A 208 11.29 -19.24 19.10
N GLY A 209 10.76 -20.48 19.03
CA GLY A 209 11.58 -21.67 18.74
C GLY A 209 12.76 -21.96 19.69
N GLY A 210 12.85 -21.25 20.82
CA GLY A 210 13.93 -21.35 21.79
C GLY A 210 15.07 -20.33 21.66
N GLY A 211 14.91 -19.23 20.92
CA GLY A 211 15.90 -18.14 20.85
C GLY A 211 15.35 -16.89 20.15
N ASP A 212 16.18 -15.85 20.11
CA ASP A 212 15.94 -14.65 19.30
C ASP A 212 15.98 -14.99 17.82
N GLU A 213 15.11 -14.38 17.04
CA GLU A 213 15.02 -14.48 15.56
C GLU A 213 14.89 -15.90 14.98
N VAL A 214 14.68 -16.93 15.81
CA VAL A 214 14.63 -18.32 15.35
C VAL A 214 13.43 -18.58 14.43
N LYS A 215 12.29 -17.93 14.70
CA LYS A 215 10.99 -18.33 14.13
C LYS A 215 10.55 -17.50 12.93
N HIS A 216 10.17 -16.23 13.11
CA HIS A 216 9.52 -15.42 12.07
C HIS A 216 10.51 -14.95 11.00
N GLY A 217 11.71 -14.50 11.37
CA GLY A 217 12.71 -14.02 10.43
C GLY A 217 12.57 -12.53 10.10
N ASP A 218 11.50 -11.87 10.50
CA ASP A 218 11.31 -10.42 10.34
C ASP A 218 11.05 -9.73 11.69
N LEU A 219 11.24 -10.44 12.81
CA LEU A 219 10.91 -9.97 14.14
C LEU A 219 11.97 -10.46 15.13
N ASP A 220 12.92 -9.59 15.46
CA ASP A 220 14.00 -9.83 16.41
C ASP A 220 14.28 -8.62 17.32
N SER A 221 15.16 -8.81 18.30
CA SER A 221 15.47 -7.77 19.31
C SER A 221 16.10 -6.48 18.77
N SER A 222 16.67 -6.49 17.56
CA SER A 222 17.14 -5.27 16.89
C SER A 222 16.00 -4.26 16.64
N LEU A 223 14.75 -4.74 16.53
CA LEU A 223 13.56 -3.91 16.35
C LEU A 223 13.10 -3.20 17.64
N ILE A 224 13.79 -3.38 18.78
CA ILE A 224 13.54 -2.54 19.96
C ILE A 224 13.87 -1.08 19.65
N ASN A 225 14.99 -0.83 18.95
CA ASN A 225 15.41 0.48 18.51
C ASN A 225 16.18 0.36 17.18
N PRO A 226 15.46 0.07 16.08
CA PRO A 226 16.06 -0.09 14.78
C PRO A 226 16.47 1.28 14.20
N ASP A 227 17.34 1.26 13.21
CA ASP A 227 17.56 2.41 12.33
C ASP A 227 16.63 2.35 11.10
N PHE A 228 16.67 3.41 10.29
CA PHE A 228 15.87 3.54 9.08
C PHE A 228 16.13 2.46 8.02
N ASP A 229 17.35 1.92 7.95
CA ASP A 229 17.70 0.90 6.95
C ASP A 229 17.07 -0.47 7.31
N LEU A 230 16.97 -0.77 8.61
CA LEU A 230 16.36 -1.99 9.13
C LEU A 230 14.82 -1.97 9.03
N ASP A 231 14.16 -0.93 9.53
CA ASP A 231 12.71 -0.75 9.38
C ASP A 231 12.32 0.72 9.37
N VAL A 232 11.81 1.20 8.23
CA VAL A 232 11.46 2.63 8.04
C VAL A 232 10.32 3.12 8.92
N HIS A 233 9.45 2.23 9.41
CA HIS A 233 8.31 2.59 10.26
C HIS A 233 8.71 2.63 11.74
N MET A 234 9.56 1.68 12.15
CA MET A 234 9.99 1.52 13.54
C MET A 234 11.29 2.26 13.90
N ASP A 235 11.95 2.91 12.93
CA ASP A 235 13.16 3.72 13.11
C ASP A 235 13.03 4.67 14.30
N GLY A 236 13.89 4.49 15.30
CA GLY A 236 13.86 5.26 16.55
C GLY A 236 14.23 6.74 16.40
N GLU A 237 14.86 7.13 15.29
CA GLU A 237 15.12 8.54 14.97
C GLU A 237 14.08 9.13 13.97
N GLY A 238 13.23 8.27 13.42
CA GLY A 238 12.24 8.58 12.38
C GLY A 238 10.81 8.61 12.91
N LEU A 239 9.96 7.72 12.37
CA LEU A 239 8.55 7.61 12.77
C LEU A 239 8.37 6.99 14.15
N ASP A 240 9.34 6.17 14.60
CA ASP A 240 9.38 5.50 15.90
C ASP A 240 8.06 4.78 16.26
N PHE A 241 7.45 4.09 15.29
CA PHE A 241 6.18 3.40 15.54
C PHE A 241 6.36 2.29 16.56
N THR A 242 5.42 2.19 17.51
CA THR A 242 5.24 0.98 18.31
C THR A 242 4.39 -0.02 17.55
N CYS A 243 4.35 -1.27 17.99
CA CYS A 243 3.53 -2.30 17.36
C CYS A 243 2.05 -1.88 17.29
N THR A 244 1.55 -1.22 18.34
CA THR A 244 0.17 -0.76 18.46
C THR A 244 -0.18 0.46 17.60
N THR A 245 0.80 1.08 16.94
CA THR A 245 0.53 2.10 15.92
C THR A 245 -0.12 1.48 14.69
N CYS A 246 0.37 0.31 14.24
CA CYS A 246 -0.21 -0.42 13.10
C CYS A 246 -1.25 -1.46 13.56
N HIS A 247 -0.95 -2.19 14.64
CA HIS A 247 -1.89 -3.10 15.28
C HIS A 247 -2.81 -2.34 16.24
N GLU A 248 -3.58 -1.39 15.69
CA GLU A 248 -4.47 -0.53 16.47
C GLU A 248 -5.43 -1.38 17.31
N THR A 249 -5.36 -1.19 18.62
CA THR A 249 -6.01 -2.06 19.59
C THR A 249 -7.19 -1.36 20.23
N THR A 250 -8.37 -1.99 20.17
CA THR A 250 -9.58 -1.55 20.88
C THR A 250 -10.04 -2.69 21.79
N ASP A 251 -10.42 -2.38 23.03
CA ASP A 251 -10.90 -3.37 24.01
C ASP A 251 -9.95 -4.58 24.14
N HIS A 252 -8.63 -4.31 24.15
CA HIS A 252 -7.53 -5.28 24.12
C HIS A 252 -7.53 -6.29 22.96
N GLU A 253 -8.39 -6.13 21.96
CA GLU A 253 -8.40 -6.92 20.74
C GLU A 253 -7.32 -6.39 19.79
N ILE A 254 -6.21 -7.14 19.68
CA ILE A 254 -5.07 -6.81 18.83
C ILE A 254 -5.28 -7.47 17.46
N PRO A 255 -5.50 -6.69 16.38
CA PRO A 255 -5.74 -7.23 15.04
C PRO A 255 -4.42 -7.63 14.36
N GLY A 256 -4.50 -8.16 13.13
CA GLY A 256 -3.30 -8.50 12.32
C GLY A 256 -2.72 -9.90 12.57
N SER A 257 -3.46 -10.78 13.25
CA SER A 257 -3.08 -12.20 13.40
C SER A 257 -3.40 -13.07 12.18
N ARG A 258 -4.23 -12.54 11.26
CA ARG A 258 -4.70 -13.20 10.04
C ARG A 258 -4.76 -12.14 8.95
N TYR A 259 -3.76 -12.13 8.09
CA TYR A 259 -3.68 -11.21 6.95
C TYR A 259 -4.79 -11.58 5.97
N SER A 260 -5.96 -10.95 6.11
CA SER A 260 -7.08 -11.10 5.21
C SER A 260 -6.84 -10.25 3.96
N MET A 261 -7.23 -10.75 2.79
CA MET A 261 -7.25 -9.95 1.56
C MET A 261 -8.53 -9.11 1.43
N ASP A 262 -9.45 -9.23 2.38
CA ASP A 262 -10.62 -8.37 2.51
C ASP A 262 -10.26 -7.11 3.30
N LEU A 263 -10.15 -5.98 2.59
CA LEU A 263 -9.87 -4.64 3.15
C LEU A 263 -10.89 -4.19 4.22
N SER A 264 -12.08 -4.79 4.25
CA SER A 264 -13.05 -4.52 5.33
C SER A 264 -12.72 -5.25 6.64
N GLN A 265 -11.86 -6.28 6.58
CA GLN A 265 -11.42 -7.09 7.71
C GLN A 265 -10.00 -6.73 8.15
N TRP A 266 -9.12 -6.37 7.22
CA TRP A 266 -7.75 -5.97 7.50
C TRP A 266 -7.22 -5.03 6.41
N ASN A 267 -6.73 -3.87 6.82
CA ASN A 267 -5.99 -2.95 5.95
C ASN A 267 -4.53 -2.96 6.40
N GLY A 268 -3.64 -3.45 5.54
CA GLY A 268 -2.21 -3.51 5.80
C GLY A 268 -1.56 -2.15 5.56
N CYS A 269 -0.74 -2.06 4.52
CA CYS A 269 -0.10 -0.81 4.10
C CYS A 269 -1.14 0.28 3.74
N GLU A 270 -2.28 -0.14 3.18
CA GLU A 270 -3.34 0.72 2.67
C GLU A 270 -4.07 1.52 3.78
N SER A 271 -3.86 1.17 5.06
CA SER A 271 -4.33 1.99 6.18
C SER A 271 -3.68 3.38 6.22
N CYS A 272 -2.45 3.50 5.73
CA CYS A 272 -1.63 4.71 5.79
C CYS A 272 -1.18 5.19 4.41
N HIS A 273 -1.05 4.28 3.44
CA HIS A 273 -0.61 4.57 2.08
C HIS A 273 -1.81 4.58 1.13
N HIS A 274 -1.74 5.44 0.11
CA HIS A 274 -2.75 5.47 -0.97
C HIS A 274 -2.67 4.18 -1.80
N ASP A 275 -3.77 3.77 -2.43
CA ASP A 275 -3.85 2.57 -3.29
C ASP A 275 -2.86 2.62 -4.47
N ASP A 276 -2.59 3.84 -4.95
CA ASP A 276 -1.61 4.19 -5.99
C ASP A 276 -0.46 5.04 -5.41
N PRO A 277 0.48 4.47 -4.63
CA PRO A 277 1.48 5.25 -3.92
C PRO A 277 2.67 5.66 -4.80
N HIS A 278 2.80 5.09 -6.01
CA HIS A 278 3.95 5.30 -6.89
C HIS A 278 3.68 6.34 -7.96
N SER A 279 4.71 7.10 -8.34
CA SER A 279 4.65 8.00 -9.50
C SER A 279 4.62 7.28 -10.85
N PHE A 280 5.04 6.02 -10.88
CA PHE A 280 5.01 5.18 -12.08
C PHE A 280 3.77 4.29 -12.04
N ASP A 281 2.80 4.56 -12.91
CA ASP A 281 1.52 3.83 -12.96
C ASP A 281 1.70 2.32 -13.14
N VAL A 282 2.77 1.89 -13.81
CA VAL A 282 3.07 0.46 -13.93
C VAL A 282 3.28 -0.19 -12.57
N LEU A 283 3.95 0.47 -11.61
CA LEU A 283 4.12 -0.07 -10.25
C LEU A 283 2.80 -0.10 -9.49
N ASN A 284 1.92 0.88 -9.72
CA ASN A 284 0.57 0.86 -9.16
C ASN A 284 -0.22 -0.33 -9.72
N SER A 285 -0.15 -0.63 -11.03
CA SER A 285 -0.79 -1.83 -11.59
C SER A 285 -0.23 -3.15 -11.05
N HIS A 286 0.99 -3.17 -10.51
CA HIS A 286 1.51 -4.37 -9.85
C HIS A 286 0.79 -4.67 -8.54
N THR A 287 0.27 -3.65 -7.83
CA THR A 287 -0.37 -3.84 -6.52
C THR A 287 -1.66 -4.67 -6.62
N ASP A 288 -2.22 -4.82 -7.83
CA ASP A 288 -3.33 -5.74 -8.13
C ASP A 288 -2.95 -7.21 -7.92
N ARG A 289 -1.68 -7.57 -8.12
CA ARG A 289 -1.22 -8.97 -8.15
C ARG A 289 -0.03 -9.26 -7.25
N VAL A 290 0.66 -8.22 -6.77
CA VAL A 290 1.87 -8.31 -5.95
C VAL A 290 1.63 -7.53 -4.68
N SER A 291 1.87 -8.15 -3.51
CA SER A 291 1.72 -7.47 -2.23
C SER A 291 2.83 -6.42 -2.04
N CYS A 292 2.55 -5.36 -1.28
CA CYS A 292 3.53 -4.32 -0.99
C CYS A 292 4.80 -4.91 -0.36
N GLU A 293 4.61 -5.87 0.56
CA GLU A 293 5.67 -6.60 1.25
C GLU A 293 6.63 -7.28 0.28
N THR A 294 6.15 -7.84 -0.83
CA THR A 294 7.00 -8.52 -1.82
C THR A 294 8.08 -7.59 -2.37
N CYS A 295 7.72 -6.35 -2.67
CA CYS A 295 8.65 -5.37 -3.23
C CYS A 295 9.44 -4.64 -2.13
N HIS A 296 8.82 -4.36 -1.00
CA HIS A 296 9.37 -3.49 0.04
C HIS A 296 10.12 -4.22 1.17
N ILE A 297 10.08 -5.56 1.20
CA ILE A 297 10.88 -6.38 2.11
C ILE A 297 11.75 -7.34 1.25
N PRO A 298 12.84 -6.82 0.64
CA PRO A 298 13.65 -7.58 -0.30
C PRO A 298 14.39 -8.76 0.35
N GLU A 299 14.72 -8.63 1.63
CA GLU A 299 15.41 -9.61 2.48
C GLU A 299 14.90 -9.47 3.92
N TYR A 300 14.89 -10.58 4.66
CA TYR A 300 14.58 -10.65 6.09
C TYR A 300 15.80 -11.12 6.90
N ALA A 301 15.71 -11.14 8.23
CA ALA A 301 16.84 -11.37 9.14
C ALA A 301 17.98 -10.36 8.89
N ARG A 302 17.59 -9.08 8.77
CA ARG A 302 18.50 -7.96 8.47
C ARG A 302 19.05 -7.26 9.72
N GLY A 303 18.64 -7.70 10.91
CA GLY A 303 19.07 -7.14 12.21
C GLY A 303 20.45 -7.59 12.69
N ASP A 304 21.30 -8.15 11.82
CA ASP A 304 22.54 -8.86 12.17
C ASP A 304 22.32 -10.02 13.16
N ILE A 305 21.15 -10.66 13.09
CA ILE A 305 20.81 -11.86 13.86
C ILE A 305 20.33 -12.92 12.87
N ALA A 306 21.05 -14.04 12.80
CA ALA A 306 20.68 -15.14 11.93
C ALA A 306 19.35 -15.79 12.36
N THR A 307 18.52 -16.08 11.37
CA THR A 307 17.29 -16.84 11.55
C THR A 307 17.53 -18.31 11.27
N LYS A 308 16.83 -19.19 11.99
CA LYS A 308 16.94 -20.62 11.73
C LYS A 308 16.16 -20.97 10.48
N MET A 309 16.77 -21.75 9.60
CA MET A 309 16.18 -22.18 8.32
C MET A 309 15.81 -23.66 8.31
N THR A 310 16.58 -24.50 9.02
CA THR A 310 16.27 -25.92 9.16
C THR A 310 16.42 -26.46 10.57
N TRP A 311 15.69 -27.55 10.85
CA TRP A 311 15.83 -28.32 12.09
C TRP A 311 15.63 -29.82 11.84
N ASP A 312 16.68 -30.62 12.02
CA ASP A 312 16.60 -32.08 11.92
C ASP A 312 16.55 -32.73 13.31
N TRP A 313 15.37 -33.13 13.76
CA TRP A 313 15.19 -33.85 15.03
C TRP A 313 15.68 -35.31 14.97
N SER A 314 15.85 -35.90 13.78
CA SER A 314 16.24 -37.31 13.63
C SER A 314 17.67 -37.57 14.10
N THR A 315 18.52 -36.54 14.11
CA THR A 315 19.91 -36.63 14.55
C THR A 315 20.08 -36.38 16.04
N ALA A 316 19.02 -35.99 16.76
CA ALA A 316 19.06 -35.77 18.20
C ALA A 316 19.44 -37.04 18.99
N GLY A 317 20.02 -36.85 20.17
CA GLY A 317 20.44 -37.96 21.05
C GLY A 317 21.85 -38.51 20.80
N GLN A 318 22.72 -37.79 20.10
CA GLN A 318 24.16 -38.12 20.07
C GLN A 318 24.90 -37.40 21.19
N PHE A 319 25.88 -38.07 21.80
CA PHE A 319 26.62 -37.61 22.97
C PHE A 319 28.13 -37.77 22.79
N ASN A 320 28.89 -37.05 23.61
CA ASN A 320 30.31 -37.30 23.77
C ASN A 320 30.56 -38.70 24.37
N GLU A 321 31.79 -39.19 24.26
CA GLU A 321 32.20 -40.49 24.84
C GLU A 321 31.94 -40.58 26.36
N ASP A 322 31.92 -39.45 27.07
CA ASP A 322 31.66 -39.36 28.50
C ASP A 322 30.15 -39.25 28.86
N GLY A 323 29.27 -39.27 27.86
CA GLY A 323 27.82 -39.15 28.01
C GLY A 323 27.31 -37.72 28.21
N SER A 324 28.16 -36.70 28.11
CA SER A 324 27.74 -35.30 28.14
C SER A 324 27.08 -34.87 26.82
N ASN A 325 26.20 -33.87 26.91
CA ASN A 325 25.60 -33.23 25.74
C ASN A 325 26.68 -32.57 24.86
N ILE A 326 26.54 -32.72 23.56
CA ILE A 326 27.28 -32.00 22.54
C ILE A 326 26.49 -30.73 22.21
N VAL A 327 27.20 -29.60 22.12
CA VAL A 327 26.74 -28.37 21.50
C VAL A 327 27.81 -27.97 20.51
N THR A 328 27.45 -27.90 19.23
CA THR A 328 28.34 -27.47 18.15
C THR A 328 27.88 -26.11 17.66
N LEU A 329 28.83 -25.19 17.50
CA LEU A 329 28.60 -23.85 16.98
C LEU A 329 29.26 -23.72 15.60
N ASP A 330 28.70 -22.88 14.74
CA ASP A 330 29.38 -22.40 13.53
C ASP A 330 30.40 -21.28 13.85
N GLU A 331 30.91 -20.60 12.82
CA GLU A 331 31.90 -19.52 12.96
C GLU A 331 31.31 -18.26 13.59
N ASP A 332 29.99 -18.04 13.44
CA ASP A 332 29.26 -16.87 13.92
C ASP A 332 28.64 -17.09 15.32
N GLY A 333 28.76 -18.31 15.84
CA GLY A 333 28.34 -18.68 17.20
C GLY A 333 26.92 -19.23 17.28
N ASN A 334 26.27 -19.51 16.14
CA ASN A 334 24.97 -20.15 16.08
C ASN A 334 25.10 -21.64 16.39
N ILE A 335 24.17 -22.19 17.16
CA ILE A 335 24.14 -23.62 17.46
C ILE A 335 23.72 -24.36 16.20
N ILE A 336 24.62 -25.15 15.59
CA ILE A 336 24.34 -25.99 14.42
C ILE A 336 24.06 -27.46 14.78
N TYR A 337 24.41 -27.88 16.00
CA TYR A 337 23.97 -29.16 16.56
C TYR A 337 23.81 -29.08 18.08
N TYR A 338 22.75 -29.70 18.60
CA TYR A 338 22.58 -29.90 20.03
C TYR A 338 22.00 -31.28 20.33
N SER A 339 22.61 -32.06 21.24
CA SER A 339 22.10 -33.39 21.64
C SER A 339 20.61 -33.44 21.97
N LEU A 340 20.05 -32.36 22.55
CA LEU A 340 18.63 -32.30 22.91
C LEU A 340 17.69 -32.11 21.71
N LYS A 341 18.19 -31.66 20.57
CA LYS A 341 17.37 -31.09 19.49
C LYS A 341 17.76 -31.55 18.09
N GLY A 342 19.00 -32.00 17.88
CA GLY A 342 19.52 -32.40 16.57
C GLY A 342 20.26 -31.27 15.85
N ASP A 343 20.25 -31.30 14.52
CA ASP A 343 20.99 -30.37 13.65
C ASP A 343 20.15 -29.15 13.25
N PHE A 344 20.85 -28.05 12.95
CA PHE A 344 20.25 -26.79 12.52
C PHE A 344 21.06 -26.13 11.40
N THR A 345 20.39 -25.32 10.58
CA THR A 345 21.04 -24.32 9.72
C THR A 345 20.48 -22.93 10.01
N TRP A 346 21.30 -21.92 9.74
CA TRP A 346 21.01 -20.52 10.02
C TRP A 346 21.42 -19.66 8.84
N GLU A 347 20.69 -18.59 8.58
CA GLU A 347 20.97 -17.64 7.51
C GLU A 347 20.62 -16.21 7.96
N GLU A 348 21.32 -15.23 7.41
CA GLU A 348 21.09 -13.78 7.57
C GLU A 348 20.80 -13.19 6.19
N TYR A 349 20.11 -12.05 6.13
CA TYR A 349 19.78 -11.34 4.88
C TYR A 349 19.12 -12.28 3.85
N VAL A 350 18.10 -13.01 4.32
CA VAL A 350 17.49 -14.12 3.57
C VAL A 350 16.48 -13.57 2.57
N VAL A 351 16.59 -14.01 1.32
CA VAL A 351 15.60 -13.72 0.29
C VAL A 351 14.31 -14.51 0.59
N PRO A 352 13.13 -13.86 0.68
CA PRO A 352 11.87 -14.57 0.84
C PRO A 352 11.60 -15.54 -0.31
N GLU A 353 10.89 -16.64 -0.02
CA GLU A 353 10.16 -17.35 -1.07
C GLU A 353 8.87 -16.57 -1.38
N TYR A 354 8.37 -16.66 -2.61
CA TYR A 354 7.17 -15.94 -3.03
C TYR A 354 6.05 -16.92 -3.38
N VAL A 355 4.88 -16.72 -2.79
CA VAL A 355 3.71 -17.60 -2.97
C VAL A 355 2.46 -16.80 -3.26
N TRP A 356 1.50 -17.39 -3.97
CA TRP A 356 0.16 -16.82 -4.05
C TRP A 356 -0.56 -16.94 -2.70
N PHE A 357 -1.20 -15.86 -2.28
CA PHE A 357 -1.97 -15.81 -1.06
C PHE A 357 -3.25 -15.00 -1.24
N ASN A 358 -4.38 -15.59 -0.86
CA ASN A 358 -5.71 -15.01 -0.93
C ASN A 358 -6.33 -14.70 0.44
N GLY A 359 -5.53 -14.74 1.50
CA GLY A 359 -5.97 -14.45 2.87
C GLY A 359 -6.33 -15.69 3.69
N ASP A 360 -6.37 -16.87 3.08
CA ASP A 360 -6.65 -18.12 3.78
C ASP A 360 -5.45 -19.07 3.82
N VAL A 361 -5.28 -19.73 4.96
CA VAL A 361 -4.20 -20.68 5.20
C VAL A 361 -4.81 -22.00 5.69
N SER A 362 -4.56 -23.05 4.94
CA SER A 362 -4.95 -24.41 5.32
C SER A 362 -3.85 -25.05 6.16
N TYR A 363 -4.21 -25.77 7.22
CA TYR A 363 -3.25 -26.50 8.07
C TYR A 363 -3.48 -28.00 8.04
N THR A 364 -2.39 -28.77 8.12
CA THR A 364 -2.41 -30.20 8.42
C THR A 364 -2.50 -30.38 9.94
N LEU A 365 -3.57 -31.02 10.42
CA LEU A 365 -3.83 -31.22 11.85
C LEU A 365 -3.31 -32.59 12.34
N LEU A 366 -3.30 -32.78 13.66
CA LEU A 366 -2.77 -34.01 14.29
C LEU A 366 -3.46 -35.30 13.83
N GLU A 367 -4.75 -35.24 13.55
CA GLU A 367 -5.54 -36.40 13.12
C GLU A 367 -5.51 -36.64 11.61
N ASP A 368 -4.95 -35.69 10.84
CA ASP A 368 -4.86 -35.82 9.39
C ASP A 368 -3.82 -36.86 9.00
N THR A 369 -4.14 -37.66 7.99
CA THR A 369 -3.19 -38.61 7.41
C THR A 369 -2.21 -37.88 6.50
N ILE A 370 -0.91 -38.11 6.71
CA ILE A 370 0.19 -37.55 5.91
C ILE A 370 0.75 -38.58 4.93
N ASP A 371 1.44 -38.13 3.88
CA ASP A 371 2.24 -38.99 3.00
C ASP A 371 3.73 -38.79 3.35
N PRO A 372 4.37 -39.71 4.10
CA PRO A 372 5.75 -39.56 4.52
C PRO A 372 6.77 -39.81 3.40
N THR A 373 6.33 -40.13 2.18
CA THR A 373 7.21 -40.29 1.02
C THR A 373 7.51 -38.97 0.30
N GLN A 374 6.85 -37.88 0.73
CA GLN A 374 7.01 -36.53 0.21
C GLN A 374 7.27 -35.57 1.37
N ILE A 375 7.70 -34.33 1.04
CA ILE A 375 7.74 -33.25 2.03
C ILE A 375 6.31 -32.93 2.43
N VAL A 376 6.02 -32.97 3.73
CA VAL A 376 4.69 -32.70 4.28
C VAL A 376 4.58 -31.23 4.65
N SER A 377 3.77 -30.49 3.90
CA SER A 377 3.43 -29.11 4.23
C SER A 377 2.51 -29.06 5.46
N ILE A 378 2.98 -28.40 6.53
CA ILE A 378 2.22 -28.17 7.76
C ILE A 378 1.15 -27.11 7.54
N ASN A 379 1.47 -26.09 6.75
CA ASN A 379 0.52 -25.09 6.31
C ASN A 379 0.70 -24.74 4.84
N ARG A 380 -0.41 -24.37 4.20
CA ARG A 380 -0.46 -23.94 2.80
C ARG A 380 -1.16 -22.60 2.72
N PHE A 381 -0.46 -21.63 2.17
CA PHE A 381 -1.04 -20.36 1.77
C PHE A 381 -1.88 -20.64 0.52
N ASN A 382 -3.18 -20.40 0.62
CA ASN A 382 -4.10 -20.68 -0.48
C ASN A 382 -4.06 -19.51 -1.47
N GLY A 383 -4.19 -19.81 -2.77
CA GLY A 383 -4.21 -18.81 -3.82
C GLY A 383 -3.67 -19.37 -5.13
N SER A 384 -3.87 -18.65 -6.23
CA SER A 384 -3.28 -18.98 -7.52
C SER A 384 -3.28 -17.78 -8.47
N VAL A 385 -2.58 -17.90 -9.59
CA VAL A 385 -2.59 -16.90 -10.68
C VAL A 385 -3.99 -16.64 -11.26
N ASP A 386 -4.90 -17.63 -11.19
CA ASP A 386 -6.28 -17.54 -11.68
C ASP A 386 -7.25 -16.92 -10.65
N ASP A 387 -6.84 -16.84 -9.39
CA ASP A 387 -7.65 -16.30 -8.30
C ASP A 387 -7.51 -14.77 -8.25
N GLN A 388 -8.62 -14.07 -8.48
CA GLN A 388 -8.63 -12.61 -8.66
C GLN A 388 -8.32 -11.82 -7.39
N ILE A 389 -8.44 -12.44 -6.23
CA ILE A 389 -8.10 -11.80 -4.94
C ILE A 389 -6.70 -12.20 -4.44
N SER A 390 -6.04 -13.16 -5.11
CA SER A 390 -4.71 -13.59 -4.72
C SER A 390 -3.68 -12.53 -5.11
N LYS A 391 -2.76 -12.25 -4.18
CA LYS A 391 -1.51 -11.52 -4.47
C LYS A 391 -0.30 -12.42 -4.21
N ILE A 392 0.82 -12.11 -4.85
CA ILE A 392 2.11 -12.72 -4.54
C ILE A 392 2.64 -12.10 -3.25
N TRP A 393 2.95 -12.93 -2.26
CA TRP A 393 3.41 -12.55 -0.93
C TRP A 393 4.80 -13.12 -0.63
N PRO A 394 5.66 -12.39 0.11
CA PRO A 394 6.91 -12.93 0.60
C PRO A 394 6.66 -13.79 1.85
N VAL A 395 7.29 -14.96 1.89
CA VAL A 395 7.22 -15.89 3.01
C VAL A 395 8.61 -16.43 3.37
N LYS A 396 8.84 -16.62 4.66
CA LYS A 396 9.91 -17.50 5.15
C LYS A 396 9.43 -18.93 5.04
N ARG A 397 10.22 -19.77 4.37
CA ARG A 397 10.07 -21.23 4.42
C ARG A 397 10.99 -21.82 5.47
N PHE A 398 10.43 -22.62 6.36
CA PHE A 398 11.18 -23.40 7.33
C PHE A 398 11.02 -24.89 7.07
N VAL A 399 12.12 -25.62 6.98
CA VAL A 399 12.12 -27.07 6.73
C VAL A 399 12.59 -27.84 7.97
N ALA A 400 11.93 -28.93 8.31
CA ALA A 400 12.37 -29.78 9.40
C ALA A 400 12.17 -31.26 9.13
N ILE A 401 12.97 -32.09 9.79
CA ILE A 401 12.74 -33.52 9.90
C ILE A 401 12.23 -33.78 11.31
N GLN A 402 10.98 -34.22 11.45
CA GLN A 402 10.29 -34.35 12.74
C GLN A 402 9.61 -35.71 12.91
N PRO A 403 9.37 -36.19 14.15
CA PRO A 403 8.76 -37.49 14.37
C PRO A 403 7.29 -37.52 13.91
N TYR A 404 6.85 -38.69 13.46
CA TYR A 404 5.46 -39.02 13.14
C TYR A 404 5.15 -40.49 13.49
N ASP A 405 3.88 -40.87 13.56
CA ASP A 405 3.47 -42.27 13.76
C ASP A 405 3.54 -43.01 12.43
N SER A 406 4.47 -43.96 12.31
CA SER A 406 4.80 -44.64 11.04
C SER A 406 3.79 -45.71 10.62
N VAL A 407 2.85 -46.08 11.49
CA VAL A 407 1.78 -47.03 11.17
C VAL A 407 0.50 -46.29 10.81
N ASN A 408 0.17 -45.24 11.57
CA ASN A 408 -1.03 -44.43 11.32
C ASN A 408 -0.82 -43.36 10.24
N ASN A 409 0.45 -43.01 9.95
CA ASN A 409 0.83 -41.88 9.10
C ASN A 409 0.17 -40.59 9.56
N THR A 410 0.33 -40.24 10.83
CA THR A 410 -0.18 -38.99 11.44
C THR A 410 0.96 -38.29 12.17
N PHE A 411 0.86 -36.97 12.31
CA PHE A 411 1.77 -36.24 13.19
C PHE A 411 1.62 -36.71 14.64
N VAL A 412 2.66 -36.49 15.44
CA VAL A 412 2.68 -36.84 16.86
C VAL A 412 3.11 -35.65 17.71
N VAL A 413 2.67 -35.63 18.97
CA VAL A 413 3.11 -34.68 19.98
C VAL A 413 4.05 -35.41 20.94
N PRO A 414 5.37 -35.12 20.93
CA PRO A 414 6.28 -35.64 21.94
C PRO A 414 6.27 -34.77 23.20
N HIS A 415 6.31 -35.44 24.37
CA HIS A 415 6.66 -34.81 25.64
C HIS A 415 8.16 -34.50 25.66
N LEU A 416 8.53 -33.27 25.32
CA LEU A 416 9.92 -32.81 25.23
C LEU A 416 10.41 -32.27 26.57
N PHE A 417 9.56 -31.54 27.31
CA PHE A 417 9.93 -30.77 28.48
C PHE A 417 9.37 -31.33 29.78
N GLY A 418 10.24 -31.62 30.75
CA GLY A 418 9.81 -32.05 32.09
C GLY A 418 10.99 -32.41 32.97
N LYS A 419 10.72 -32.74 34.22
CA LYS A 419 11.72 -33.33 35.15
C LYS A 419 11.52 -34.83 35.34
N ASP A 420 10.43 -35.36 34.81
CA ASP A 420 10.12 -36.77 34.78
C ASP A 420 10.95 -37.53 33.74
N ASP A 421 10.96 -38.84 33.88
CA ASP A 421 11.68 -39.76 32.99
C ASP A 421 10.90 -40.07 31.71
N THR A 422 9.80 -39.35 31.42
CA THR A 422 9.06 -39.45 30.16
C THR A 422 9.43 -38.34 29.17
N ALA A 423 10.01 -37.23 29.64
CA ALA A 423 10.45 -36.12 28.82
C ALA A 423 11.70 -36.48 27.96
N TYR A 424 11.64 -36.21 26.65
CA TYR A 424 12.73 -36.49 25.72
C TYR A 424 14.05 -35.83 26.13
N TRP A 425 14.02 -34.58 26.59
CA TRP A 425 15.23 -33.86 27.01
C TRP A 425 15.88 -34.40 28.30
N VAL A 426 15.25 -35.37 28.95
CA VAL A 426 15.79 -36.05 30.15
C VAL A 426 16.30 -37.45 29.79
N ASN A 427 15.52 -38.23 29.04
CA ASN A 427 15.76 -39.66 28.83
C ASN A 427 16.26 -40.02 27.42
N PHE A 428 16.07 -39.14 26.43
CA PHE A 428 16.37 -39.35 25.02
C PHE A 428 15.67 -40.57 24.38
N ASP A 429 14.46 -40.89 24.85
CA ASP A 429 13.61 -41.98 24.35
C ASP A 429 12.38 -41.41 23.63
N TRP A 430 12.43 -41.44 22.30
CA TRP A 430 11.36 -40.92 21.43
C TRP A 430 10.04 -41.68 21.61
N SER A 431 10.05 -43.01 21.67
CA SER A 431 8.81 -43.79 21.83
C SER A 431 8.11 -43.43 23.14
N LYS A 432 8.87 -43.23 24.21
CA LYS A 432 8.32 -42.86 25.52
C LYS A 432 7.80 -41.41 25.55
N ALA A 433 8.53 -40.48 24.93
CA ALA A 433 8.11 -39.09 24.81
C ALA A 433 6.82 -38.95 23.97
N ILE A 434 6.77 -39.63 22.81
CA ILE A 434 5.60 -39.65 21.92
C ILE A 434 4.40 -40.28 22.62
N GLN A 435 4.56 -41.46 23.24
CA GLN A 435 3.47 -42.09 23.98
C GLN A 435 2.88 -41.14 25.03
N THR A 436 3.73 -40.45 25.78
CA THR A 436 3.29 -39.54 26.86
C THR A 436 2.53 -38.34 26.31
N GLY A 437 3.02 -37.69 25.25
CA GLY A 437 2.34 -36.53 24.67
C GLY A 437 1.06 -36.88 23.92
N MET A 438 1.00 -38.06 23.28
CA MET A 438 -0.23 -38.55 22.64
C MET A 438 -1.28 -38.99 23.67
N ASP A 439 -0.86 -39.68 24.74
CA ASP A 439 -1.76 -40.04 25.86
C ASP A 439 -2.33 -38.79 26.55
N TYR A 440 -1.55 -37.72 26.66
CA TYR A 440 -1.99 -36.45 27.22
C TYR A 440 -3.15 -35.82 26.43
N LEU A 441 -3.23 -36.09 25.13
CA LEU A 441 -4.28 -35.60 24.25
C LEU A 441 -5.40 -36.62 23.97
N ASP A 442 -5.36 -37.79 24.61
CA ASP A 442 -6.22 -38.93 24.30
C ASP A 442 -6.17 -39.34 22.80
N LEU A 443 -5.04 -39.11 22.13
CA LEU A 443 -4.82 -39.45 20.72
C LEU A 443 -4.12 -40.82 20.55
N PRO A 444 -4.43 -41.58 19.49
CA PRO A 444 -3.81 -42.88 19.28
C PRO A 444 -2.34 -42.76 18.90
N TYR A 445 -1.51 -43.63 19.48
CA TYR A 445 -0.14 -43.90 19.04
C TYR A 445 0.03 -45.40 18.81
N SER A 446 0.59 -45.79 17.67
CA SER A 446 0.77 -47.18 17.30
C SER A 446 1.86 -47.90 18.11
N GLY A 447 2.74 -47.14 18.76
CA GLY A 447 3.96 -47.64 19.41
C GLY A 447 5.18 -47.65 18.48
N GLU A 448 5.02 -47.28 17.22
CA GLU A 448 6.09 -47.16 16.23
C GLU A 448 6.14 -45.73 15.69
N TYR A 449 7.34 -45.19 15.52
CA TYR A 449 7.56 -43.86 14.94
C TYR A 449 8.66 -43.94 13.89
N ASP A 450 8.67 -42.96 13.01
CA ASP A 450 9.79 -42.64 12.14
C ASP A 450 9.87 -41.11 11.99
N PHE A 451 10.75 -40.60 11.15
CA PHE A 451 10.88 -39.17 10.87
C PHE A 451 10.43 -38.84 9.46
N VAL A 452 9.81 -37.67 9.31
CA VAL A 452 9.31 -37.15 8.04
C VAL A 452 9.81 -35.72 7.82
N GLU A 453 10.15 -35.41 6.57
CA GLU A 453 10.50 -34.05 6.15
C GLU A 453 9.23 -33.21 6.02
N THR A 454 9.27 -32.01 6.58
CA THR A 454 8.15 -31.08 6.67
C THR A 454 8.57 -29.69 6.27
N GLU A 455 7.62 -28.91 5.78
CA GLU A 455 7.80 -27.48 5.52
C GLU A 455 6.67 -26.66 6.14
N MET A 456 7.01 -25.46 6.55
CA MET A 456 6.07 -24.49 7.11
C MET A 456 6.45 -23.10 6.63
N TYR A 457 5.44 -22.34 6.22
CA TYR A 457 5.58 -20.98 5.71
C TYR A 457 5.12 -19.95 6.75
N TRP A 458 5.85 -18.86 6.87
CA TRP A 458 5.50 -17.70 7.70
C TRP A 458 5.50 -16.45 6.82
N PRO A 459 4.47 -15.59 6.90
CA PRO A 459 4.48 -14.35 6.12
C PRO A 459 5.57 -13.42 6.66
N ILE A 460 6.20 -12.66 5.75
CA ILE A 460 7.18 -11.63 6.09
C ILE A 460 6.52 -10.28 5.91
N THR A 461 6.39 -9.51 7.00
CA THR A 461 5.57 -8.28 7.01
C THR A 461 6.23 -7.09 7.72
N HIS A 462 7.37 -7.31 8.35
CA HIS A 462 8.16 -6.27 9.03
C HIS A 462 9.55 -6.18 8.38
N MET A 463 10.39 -5.28 8.89
CA MET A 463 11.65 -4.90 8.25
C MET A 463 11.38 -4.32 6.86
N VAL A 464 10.46 -3.36 6.76
CA VAL A 464 10.24 -2.63 5.50
C VAL A 464 11.48 -1.78 5.21
N ALA A 465 12.13 -2.04 4.07
CA ALA A 465 13.35 -1.37 3.66
C ALA A 465 13.06 0.05 3.12
N PRO A 466 14.07 0.94 3.09
CA PRO A 466 13.98 2.21 2.37
C PRO A 466 13.49 2.03 0.93
N ALA A 467 12.72 3.01 0.43
CA ALA A 467 12.11 2.94 -0.90
C ALA A 467 13.14 2.73 -2.02
N GLU A 468 14.37 3.25 -1.86
CA GLU A 468 15.48 3.08 -2.81
C GLU A 468 16.05 1.65 -2.84
N GLN A 469 15.71 0.82 -1.86
CA GLN A 469 16.11 -0.59 -1.76
C GLN A 469 14.97 -1.56 -2.14
N ALA A 470 13.78 -1.03 -2.46
CA ALA A 470 12.67 -1.84 -2.95
C ALA A 470 13.06 -2.58 -4.24
N LEU A 471 12.43 -3.73 -4.47
CA LEU A 471 12.70 -4.54 -5.65
C LEU A 471 12.43 -3.74 -6.94
N THR A 472 13.38 -3.82 -7.86
CA THR A 472 13.31 -3.22 -9.19
C THR A 472 12.86 -4.25 -10.22
N CYS A 473 12.44 -3.76 -11.40
CA CYS A 473 11.91 -4.60 -12.47
C CYS A 473 12.86 -5.77 -12.81
N GLU A 474 14.15 -5.49 -12.98
CA GLU A 474 15.17 -6.48 -13.34
C GLU A 474 15.42 -7.55 -12.27
N GLN A 475 14.99 -7.32 -11.03
CA GLN A 475 15.12 -8.35 -9.98
C GLN A 475 14.04 -9.43 -10.13
N CYS A 476 12.89 -9.14 -10.73
CA CYS A 476 11.82 -10.10 -10.96
C CYS A 476 11.75 -10.58 -12.42
N HIS A 477 11.92 -9.66 -13.37
CA HIS A 477 11.75 -9.87 -14.81
C HIS A 477 13.04 -10.30 -15.50
N VAL A 478 13.60 -11.45 -15.10
CA VAL A 478 14.81 -12.04 -15.70
C VAL A 478 14.66 -13.55 -15.86
N ASP A 479 15.30 -14.09 -16.90
CA ASP A 479 15.18 -15.51 -17.26
C ASP A 479 15.71 -16.47 -16.21
N GLU A 480 16.80 -16.09 -15.54
CA GLU A 480 17.47 -16.93 -14.55
C GLU A 480 17.87 -16.09 -13.33
N GLY A 481 17.65 -16.65 -12.13
CA GLY A 481 18.04 -16.02 -10.88
C GLY A 481 17.17 -14.82 -10.46
N GLY A 482 16.00 -14.65 -11.07
CA GLY A 482 15.00 -13.67 -10.63
C GLY A 482 14.38 -14.05 -9.29
N ARG A 483 13.75 -13.07 -8.64
CA ARG A 483 13.01 -13.21 -7.39
C ARG A 483 11.80 -14.14 -7.57
N LEU A 484 11.11 -14.05 -8.71
CA LEU A 484 9.90 -14.82 -8.98
C LEU A 484 10.18 -16.00 -9.90
N ASP A 485 9.90 -17.22 -9.44
CA ASP A 485 9.77 -18.39 -10.31
C ASP A 485 8.35 -18.42 -10.90
N PHE A 486 8.17 -17.76 -12.04
CA PHE A 486 6.87 -17.65 -12.70
C PHE A 486 6.25 -19.02 -13.03
N ILE A 487 7.04 -20.02 -13.40
CA ILE A 487 6.53 -21.38 -13.69
C ILE A 487 6.01 -22.03 -12.41
N ALA A 488 6.76 -21.94 -11.31
CA ALA A 488 6.31 -22.46 -10.01
C ALA A 488 5.06 -21.71 -9.49
N LEU A 489 4.94 -20.42 -9.81
CA LEU A 489 3.75 -19.59 -9.52
C LEU A 489 2.56 -19.88 -10.44
N GLY A 490 2.70 -20.79 -11.41
CA GLY A 490 1.62 -21.27 -12.26
C GLY A 490 1.42 -20.49 -13.56
N TYR A 491 2.31 -19.57 -13.91
CA TYR A 491 2.32 -18.95 -15.24
C TYR A 491 2.71 -19.98 -16.32
N THR A 492 2.18 -19.81 -17.52
CA THR A 492 2.55 -20.64 -18.67
C THR A 492 3.99 -20.35 -19.13
N GLU A 493 4.58 -21.25 -19.92
CA GLU A 493 5.89 -21.02 -20.53
C GLU A 493 5.91 -19.75 -21.41
N GLU A 494 4.80 -19.47 -22.11
CA GLU A 494 4.64 -18.28 -22.94
C GLU A 494 4.58 -17.00 -22.10
N GLU A 495 3.78 -17.00 -21.03
CA GLU A 495 3.69 -15.87 -20.10
C GLU A 495 5.01 -15.64 -19.37
N THR A 496 5.68 -16.70 -18.92
CA THR A 496 6.98 -16.61 -18.26
C THR A 496 7.99 -15.98 -19.21
N TYR A 497 8.11 -16.50 -20.43
CA TYR A 497 8.99 -15.94 -21.45
C TYR A 497 8.73 -14.44 -21.67
N ARG A 498 7.45 -14.07 -21.77
CA ARG A 498 7.02 -12.67 -21.90
C ARG A 498 7.42 -11.84 -20.69
N LEU A 499 7.22 -12.35 -19.48
CA LEU A 499 7.53 -11.63 -18.24
C LEU A 499 9.04 -11.50 -18.00
N THR A 500 9.88 -12.38 -18.53
CA THR A 500 11.33 -12.34 -18.31
C THR A 500 12.12 -11.66 -19.44
N HIS A 501 11.49 -11.35 -20.57
CA HIS A 501 12.13 -10.68 -21.71
C HIS A 501 11.59 -9.27 -21.90
N PHE A 502 12.38 -8.27 -21.52
CA PHE A 502 11.98 -6.86 -21.62
C PHE A 502 12.24 -6.25 -23.01
N PRO A 503 11.31 -5.47 -23.60
CA PRO A 503 9.95 -5.22 -23.10
C PRO A 503 9.06 -6.47 -23.27
N PRO A 504 8.12 -6.72 -22.33
CA PRO A 504 7.33 -7.95 -22.21
C PRO A 504 6.24 -8.10 -23.30
N THR A 505 6.54 -7.74 -24.54
CA THR A 505 5.61 -7.72 -25.68
C THR A 505 6.16 -8.43 -26.91
N VAL A 506 7.37 -9.00 -26.86
CA VAL A 506 7.98 -9.66 -28.03
C VAL A 506 7.56 -11.14 -28.11
N SER A 507 6.80 -11.51 -29.15
CA SER A 507 6.46 -12.91 -29.45
C SER A 507 7.64 -13.69 -30.03
N LEU A 508 7.73 -15.00 -29.74
CA LEU A 508 8.77 -15.93 -30.23
C LEU A 508 9.00 -15.92 -31.76
N GLU A 509 7.99 -15.57 -32.56
CA GLU A 509 8.14 -15.47 -34.03
C GLU A 509 9.07 -14.32 -34.48
N ASN A 510 9.33 -13.32 -33.64
CA ASN A 510 10.05 -12.10 -34.00
C ASN A 510 11.54 -12.08 -33.58
N MET A 511 12.09 -13.20 -33.10
CA MET A 511 13.40 -13.25 -32.43
C MET A 511 14.62 -13.63 -33.26
N GLU A 512 14.49 -14.17 -34.47
CA GLU A 512 15.69 -14.63 -35.22
C GLU A 512 16.65 -13.48 -35.64
N ASN A 513 16.30 -12.21 -35.41
CA ASN A 513 16.96 -11.05 -36.04
C ASN A 513 17.31 -9.86 -35.14
N VAL A 514 17.87 -10.03 -33.93
CA VAL A 514 18.36 -8.84 -33.17
C VAL A 514 19.75 -9.03 -32.55
N PRO A 515 20.74 -8.34 -33.12
CA PRO A 515 21.50 -7.34 -32.37
C PRO A 515 21.24 -5.96 -32.99
N ILE A 516 21.44 -4.87 -32.23
CA ILE A 516 21.48 -3.45 -32.65
C ILE A 516 20.17 -2.62 -32.46
N THR A 517 19.74 -2.29 -31.22
CA THR A 517 18.56 -1.40 -31.04
C THR A 517 18.52 -0.51 -29.76
N SER A 518 19.65 -0.20 -29.10
CA SER A 518 19.61 0.72 -27.93
C SER A 518 19.32 2.18 -28.35
N PRO A 519 18.62 2.99 -27.53
CA PRO A 519 18.40 4.42 -27.81
C PRO A 519 19.69 5.19 -28.10
N SER A 520 20.78 4.85 -27.39
CA SER A 520 22.12 5.40 -27.57
C SER A 520 22.77 5.05 -28.91
N TYR A 521 22.34 3.98 -29.57
CA TYR A 521 22.78 3.62 -30.92
C TYR A 521 22.04 4.45 -31.96
N CYS A 522 20.72 4.59 -31.84
CA CYS A 522 19.91 5.44 -32.71
C CYS A 522 20.31 6.93 -32.61
N ALA A 523 20.65 7.41 -31.41
CA ALA A 523 21.06 8.79 -31.14
C ALA A 523 22.30 9.24 -31.92
N GLN A 524 23.18 8.31 -32.32
CA GLN A 524 24.41 8.63 -33.07
C GLN A 524 24.13 9.12 -34.49
N CYS A 525 22.97 8.76 -35.06
CA CYS A 525 22.55 9.16 -36.41
C CYS A 525 21.37 10.13 -36.42
N HIS A 526 20.63 10.26 -35.32
CA HIS A 526 19.37 11.02 -35.23
C HIS A 526 19.39 12.21 -34.27
N SER A 527 20.55 12.71 -33.82
CA SER A 527 20.67 13.92 -32.98
C SER A 527 20.97 15.19 -33.81
N THR A 528 20.58 16.37 -33.31
CA THR A 528 20.64 17.69 -34.00
C THR A 528 22.04 18.34 -34.05
N ASP A 529 23.03 17.83 -33.29
CA ASP A 529 24.37 18.43 -33.17
C ASP A 529 25.38 17.89 -34.20
N LEU A 530 25.03 17.96 -35.50
CA LEU A 530 25.98 17.66 -36.57
C LEU A 530 26.75 18.93 -36.94
N SER A 531 28.08 18.90 -36.84
CA SER A 531 28.93 19.97 -37.37
C SER A 531 28.85 20.04 -38.89
N ASP A 532 29.11 21.22 -39.49
CA ASP A 532 29.15 21.40 -40.95
C ASP A 532 30.00 20.33 -41.66
N HIS A 533 31.07 19.87 -41.00
CA HIS A 533 31.94 18.81 -41.51
C HIS A 533 31.26 17.43 -41.54
N GLN A 534 30.47 17.09 -40.51
CA GLN A 534 29.71 15.84 -40.44
C GLN A 534 28.55 15.83 -41.44
N ILE A 535 27.94 16.99 -41.72
CA ILE A 535 26.93 17.14 -42.76
C ILE A 535 27.54 16.89 -44.14
N GLU A 536 28.73 17.44 -44.41
CA GLU A 536 29.46 17.17 -45.66
C GLU A 536 29.84 15.70 -45.81
N GLU A 537 30.33 15.04 -44.74
CA GLU A 537 30.64 13.61 -44.76
C GLU A 537 29.39 12.74 -44.98
N MET A 538 28.27 13.07 -44.35
CA MET A 538 26.99 12.40 -44.53
C MET A 538 26.46 12.53 -45.97
N VAL A 539 26.54 13.72 -46.57
CA VAL A 539 26.17 13.91 -47.99
C VAL A 539 27.07 13.09 -48.91
N VAL A 540 28.37 12.97 -48.60
CA VAL A 540 29.32 12.15 -49.37
C VAL A 540 28.99 10.67 -49.26
N GLU A 541 28.67 10.16 -48.06
CA GLU A 541 28.27 8.76 -47.86
C GLU A 541 26.93 8.44 -48.52
N LEU A 542 25.91 9.29 -48.36
CA LEU A 542 24.61 9.16 -49.03
C LEU A 542 24.76 9.18 -50.56
N THR A 543 25.61 10.07 -51.08
CA THR A 543 25.92 10.11 -52.52
C THR A 543 26.56 8.79 -52.96
N ALA A 544 27.49 8.21 -52.19
CA ALA A 544 28.12 6.94 -52.50
C ALA A 544 27.13 5.76 -52.43
N GLN A 545 26.24 5.73 -51.43
CA GLN A 545 25.19 4.72 -51.29
C GLN A 545 24.18 4.78 -52.43
N LEU A 546 23.66 5.97 -52.74
CA LEU A 546 22.73 6.18 -53.86
C LEU A 546 23.39 5.80 -55.19
N THR A 547 24.68 6.13 -55.37
CA THR A 547 25.47 5.73 -56.55
C THR A 547 25.60 4.21 -56.66
N ASN A 548 25.83 3.51 -55.54
CA ASN A 548 25.90 2.04 -55.52
C ASN A 548 24.54 1.39 -55.81
N GLN A 549 23.44 1.95 -55.29
CA GLN A 549 22.07 1.48 -55.56
C GLN A 549 21.62 1.73 -57.01
N GLN A 550 22.27 2.63 -57.76
CA GLN A 550 21.94 2.85 -59.17
C GLN A 550 22.31 1.70 -60.10
N ALA A 551 23.20 0.80 -59.68
CA ALA A 551 23.60 -0.37 -60.47
C ALA A 551 22.41 -1.31 -60.78
N GLU A 552 21.30 -1.17 -60.05
CA GLU A 552 20.11 -2.02 -60.15
C GLU A 552 18.89 -1.31 -60.79
N ARG A 553 19.01 -0.03 -61.19
CA ARG A 553 17.91 0.75 -61.79
C ARG A 553 17.88 0.66 -63.32
N GLU A 554 16.68 0.50 -63.90
CA GLU A 554 16.47 0.50 -65.37
C GLU A 554 16.81 1.84 -66.04
N GLN A 555 16.80 2.96 -65.29
CA GLN A 555 17.27 4.28 -65.71
C GLN A 555 18.13 4.91 -64.61
N PRO A 556 19.47 5.01 -64.80
CA PRO A 556 20.35 5.64 -63.83
C PRO A 556 20.17 7.17 -63.83
N LEU A 557 20.19 7.79 -62.64
CA LEU A 557 20.15 9.25 -62.51
C LEU A 557 21.53 9.83 -62.84
N SER A 558 21.60 11.11 -63.18
CA SER A 558 22.88 11.80 -63.33
C SER A 558 23.53 12.10 -61.97
N ASP A 559 24.86 12.24 -61.93
CA ASP A 559 25.61 12.58 -60.71
C ASP A 559 25.05 13.82 -59.99
N ALA A 560 24.52 14.79 -60.74
CA ALA A 560 23.90 15.99 -60.18
C ALA A 560 22.54 15.72 -59.52
N GLU A 561 21.75 14.78 -60.06
CA GLU A 561 20.48 14.35 -59.48
C GLU A 561 20.71 13.50 -58.23
N ILE A 562 21.75 12.64 -58.24
CA ILE A 562 22.16 11.86 -57.07
C ILE A 562 22.61 12.78 -55.93
N LEU A 563 23.48 13.75 -56.24
CA LEU A 563 23.97 14.70 -55.25
C LEU A 563 22.83 15.55 -54.69
N HIS A 564 21.93 16.05 -55.54
CA HIS A 564 20.78 16.82 -55.08
C HIS A 564 19.82 15.99 -54.21
N GLN A 565 19.66 14.70 -54.53
CA GLN A 565 18.89 13.77 -53.72
C GLN A 565 19.59 13.50 -52.37
N ALA A 566 20.90 13.31 -52.35
CA ALA A 566 21.70 13.14 -51.13
C ALA A 566 21.65 14.39 -50.23
N GLU A 567 21.77 15.60 -50.80
CA GLU A 567 21.65 16.86 -50.07
C GLU A 567 20.24 17.06 -49.50
N SER A 568 19.20 16.69 -50.25
CA SER A 568 17.81 16.76 -49.79
C SER A 568 17.54 15.77 -48.66
N MET A 569 18.12 14.57 -48.74
CA MET A 569 18.03 13.56 -47.69
C MET A 569 18.79 13.96 -46.43
N ALA A 570 19.99 14.54 -46.56
CA ALA A 570 20.74 15.10 -45.46
C ALA A 570 19.97 16.24 -44.77
N ALA A 571 19.33 17.14 -45.54
CA ALA A 571 18.49 18.19 -44.99
C ALA A 571 17.26 17.65 -44.24
N LEU A 572 16.60 16.62 -44.77
CA LEU A 572 15.51 15.91 -44.10
C LEU A 572 15.96 15.22 -42.81
N LEU A 573 17.14 14.59 -42.79
CA LEU A 573 17.71 13.96 -41.60
C LEU A 573 18.02 14.99 -40.50
N ILE A 574 18.51 16.19 -40.88
CA ILE A 574 18.77 17.30 -39.96
C ILE A 574 17.47 17.87 -39.38
N GLU A 575 16.45 18.08 -40.21
CA GLU A 575 15.12 18.53 -39.75
C GLU A 575 14.45 17.49 -38.83
N ARG A 576 14.73 16.20 -39.06
CA ARG A 576 14.22 15.07 -38.27
C ARG A 576 15.04 14.76 -37.01
N GLY A 577 16.27 15.28 -36.89
CA GLY A 577 17.09 15.15 -35.68
C GLY A 577 16.44 15.77 -34.45
N GLY A 578 15.50 16.70 -34.65
CA GLY A 578 14.70 17.28 -33.58
C GLY A 578 13.75 16.29 -32.89
N GLN A 579 13.38 15.16 -33.53
CA GLN A 579 12.48 14.17 -32.90
C GLN A 579 13.16 13.41 -31.76
N TYR A 580 14.46 13.15 -31.85
CA TYR A 580 15.23 12.57 -30.76
C TYR A 580 15.37 13.55 -29.59
N GLU A 581 15.59 14.84 -29.88
CA GLU A 581 15.64 15.88 -28.85
C GLU A 581 14.28 16.09 -28.18
N LEU A 582 13.18 16.02 -28.93
CA LEU A 582 11.82 15.99 -28.37
C LEU A 582 11.63 14.76 -27.48
N TRP A 583 12.01 13.57 -27.94
CA TRP A 583 11.92 12.33 -27.16
C TRP A 583 12.76 12.42 -25.88
N GLN A 584 14.01 12.87 -25.98
CA GLN A 584 14.91 13.03 -24.84
C GLN A 584 14.35 13.98 -23.78
N ASN A 585 13.57 14.97 -24.20
CA ASN A 585 12.93 15.94 -23.31
C ASN A 585 11.47 15.57 -22.97
N SER A 586 11.00 14.39 -23.35
CA SER A 586 9.68 13.86 -23.03
C SER A 586 9.74 12.85 -21.89
N LEU A 587 8.60 12.53 -21.29
CA LEU A 587 8.50 11.48 -20.26
C LEU A 587 8.83 10.10 -20.84
N HIS A 588 8.67 9.87 -22.15
CA HIS A 588 9.14 8.63 -22.79
C HIS A 588 10.68 8.54 -22.82
N GLY A 589 11.37 9.67 -22.96
CA GLY A 589 12.83 9.73 -22.87
C GLY A 589 13.33 9.57 -21.44
N GLU A 590 12.66 10.21 -20.49
CA GLU A 590 12.95 10.08 -19.06
C GLU A 590 12.73 8.65 -18.55
N ALA A 591 11.66 7.99 -19.01
CA ALA A 591 11.35 6.60 -18.71
C ALA A 591 12.20 5.58 -19.49
N GLY A 592 13.11 6.04 -20.37
CA GLY A 592 14.03 5.16 -21.10
C GLY A 592 13.38 4.27 -22.17
N VAL A 593 12.20 4.65 -22.70
CA VAL A 593 11.45 3.84 -23.67
C VAL A 593 12.24 3.67 -24.97
N GLY A 594 12.59 2.42 -25.28
CA GLY A 594 13.36 2.10 -26.49
C GLY A 594 12.61 2.45 -27.78
N CYS A 595 13.30 2.98 -28.79
CA CYS A 595 12.68 3.37 -30.06
C CYS A 595 11.94 2.21 -30.75
N VAL A 596 12.49 0.99 -30.64
CA VAL A 596 11.90 -0.22 -31.22
C VAL A 596 10.68 -0.75 -30.47
N SER A 597 10.35 -0.17 -29.31
CA SER A 597 9.11 -0.48 -28.59
C SER A 597 7.88 0.07 -29.34
N CYS A 598 8.07 1.08 -30.19
CA CYS A 598 7.01 1.71 -30.99
C CYS A 598 7.20 1.52 -32.50
N HIS A 599 8.41 1.21 -32.94
CA HIS A 599 8.77 1.08 -34.36
C HIS A 599 9.08 -0.38 -34.72
N THR A 600 8.37 -0.91 -35.71
CA THR A 600 8.64 -2.25 -36.25
C THR A 600 9.79 -2.21 -37.27
N LEU A 601 10.81 -3.05 -37.05
CA LEU A 601 11.91 -3.25 -37.99
C LEU A 601 11.52 -4.35 -38.98
N ASP A 602 10.76 -4.00 -40.01
CA ASP A 602 10.37 -4.98 -41.02
C ASP A 602 11.60 -5.34 -41.88
N GLU A 603 12.18 -6.51 -41.57
CA GLU A 603 13.23 -7.24 -42.30
C GLU A 603 14.70 -6.91 -41.98
N THR A 604 15.55 -7.93 -42.04
CA THR A 604 17.01 -7.79 -42.00
C THR A 604 17.52 -7.15 -43.28
N GLY A 605 17.97 -5.90 -43.20
CA GLY A 605 18.49 -5.13 -44.33
C GLY A 605 19.15 -3.82 -43.92
N ASP A 606 19.63 -3.06 -44.90
CA ASP A 606 20.16 -1.70 -44.70
C ASP A 606 19.06 -0.79 -44.11
N HIS A 607 19.45 0.14 -43.22
CA HIS A 607 18.54 1.10 -42.59
C HIS A 607 17.64 1.78 -43.64
N PRO A 608 16.30 1.80 -43.46
CA PRO A 608 15.41 2.37 -44.47
C PRO A 608 15.66 3.86 -44.63
N LEU A 609 15.58 4.33 -45.89
CA LEU A 609 15.75 5.74 -46.25
C LEU A 609 14.50 6.59 -45.92
N GLU A 610 13.37 5.93 -45.66
CA GLU A 610 12.10 6.52 -45.25
C GLU A 610 11.80 6.19 -43.78
N PRO A 611 11.04 7.04 -43.05
CA PRO A 611 10.71 6.79 -41.64
C PRO A 611 10.00 5.45 -41.45
N TYR A 612 10.38 4.72 -40.39
CA TYR A 612 9.59 3.60 -39.91
C TYR A 612 8.18 4.08 -39.57
N SER A 613 7.16 3.35 -40.02
CA SER A 613 5.82 3.54 -39.50
C SER A 613 5.82 3.15 -38.03
N VAL A 614 5.36 4.04 -37.15
CA VAL A 614 4.83 3.58 -35.86
C VAL A 614 3.70 2.62 -36.20
N GLU A 615 3.67 1.46 -35.57
CA GLU A 615 2.54 0.56 -35.72
C GLU A 615 1.28 1.35 -35.36
N LYS A 616 0.38 1.51 -36.35
CA LYS A 616 -0.79 2.39 -36.20
C LYS A 616 -1.90 1.76 -35.36
N GLY A 617 -1.60 0.65 -34.67
CA GLY A 617 -2.49 0.05 -33.71
C GLY A 617 -2.48 0.86 -32.42
N ALA A 618 -3.65 1.14 -31.87
CA ALA A 618 -3.74 1.72 -30.52
C ALA A 618 -3.23 0.73 -29.46
N GLU A 619 -3.14 -0.56 -29.81
CA GLU A 619 -2.64 -1.67 -29.00
C GLU A 619 -1.21 -1.44 -28.50
N VAL A 620 -0.33 -0.85 -29.33
CA VAL A 620 1.05 -0.56 -28.93
C VAL A 620 1.10 0.46 -27.80
N CYS A 621 0.21 1.45 -27.82
CA CYS A 621 0.07 2.40 -26.72
C CYS A 621 -0.62 1.75 -25.52
N GLY A 622 -1.62 0.90 -25.76
CA GLY A 622 -2.35 0.14 -24.74
C GLY A 622 -1.51 -0.90 -24.00
N ALA A 623 -0.32 -1.25 -24.50
CA ALA A 623 0.63 -2.08 -23.77
C ALA A 623 1.13 -1.42 -22.48
N CYS A 624 1.10 -0.08 -22.39
CA CYS A 624 1.52 0.69 -21.22
C CYS A 624 0.42 1.62 -20.69
N HIS A 625 -0.41 2.21 -21.55
CA HIS A 625 -1.47 3.16 -21.21
C HIS A 625 -2.84 2.48 -21.16
N LEU A 626 -2.99 1.55 -20.21
CA LEU A 626 -4.14 0.64 -20.13
C LEU A 626 -5.46 1.39 -19.90
N ASN A 627 -5.47 2.39 -19.03
CA ASN A 627 -6.66 3.16 -18.69
C ASN A 627 -7.15 3.99 -19.89
N GLU A 628 -6.24 4.71 -20.55
CA GLU A 628 -6.55 5.48 -21.75
C GLU A 628 -6.97 4.57 -22.91
N TYR A 629 -6.35 3.40 -23.03
CA TYR A 629 -6.70 2.40 -24.04
C TYR A 629 -8.09 1.82 -23.82
N HIS A 630 -8.44 1.46 -22.58
CA HIS A 630 -9.77 0.95 -22.25
C HIS A 630 -10.87 1.99 -22.43
N ASP A 631 -10.60 3.26 -22.10
CA ASP A 631 -11.53 4.36 -22.38
C ASP A 631 -11.67 4.59 -23.90
N TRP A 632 -10.55 4.61 -24.62
CA TRP A 632 -10.53 4.75 -26.07
C TRP A 632 -11.30 3.61 -26.76
N GLU A 633 -11.12 2.36 -26.32
CA GLU A 633 -11.77 1.17 -26.88
C GLU A 633 -13.30 1.27 -26.81
N GLN A 634 -13.82 1.89 -25.75
CA GLN A 634 -15.24 2.15 -25.55
C GLN A 634 -15.74 3.39 -26.32
N SER A 635 -14.84 4.21 -26.85
CA SER A 635 -15.17 5.42 -27.59
C SER A 635 -15.62 5.13 -29.03
N ALA A 636 -16.28 6.11 -29.64
CA ALA A 636 -16.59 6.06 -31.07
C ALA A 636 -15.34 6.10 -31.98
N HIS A 637 -14.18 6.52 -31.45
CA HIS A 637 -12.92 6.62 -32.19
C HIS A 637 -12.25 5.24 -32.38
N ALA A 638 -12.49 4.29 -31.47
CA ALA A 638 -12.06 2.90 -31.66
C ALA A 638 -12.90 2.15 -32.71
N ASN A 639 -14.16 2.56 -32.95
CA ASN A 639 -15.02 1.88 -33.93
C ASN A 639 -15.98 2.83 -34.66
N PRO A 640 -15.48 3.65 -35.61
CA PRO A 640 -16.31 4.57 -36.37
C PRO A 640 -17.12 3.81 -37.43
N GLY A 641 -18.24 3.21 -37.02
CA GLY A 641 -19.30 2.75 -37.92
C GLY A 641 -19.08 1.41 -38.63
N GLY A 642 -18.65 0.36 -37.92
CA GLY A 642 -18.75 -1.02 -38.43
C GLY A 642 -17.51 -1.52 -39.19
N GLY A 643 -16.33 -1.19 -38.67
CA GLY A 643 -15.22 -2.16 -38.64
C GLY A 643 -14.17 -2.10 -39.74
N LYS A 644 -13.72 -0.94 -40.24
CA LYS A 644 -12.52 -0.91 -41.11
C LYS A 644 -11.46 0.18 -40.95
N ASN A 645 -11.64 1.24 -40.14
CA ASN A 645 -10.57 2.22 -39.88
C ASN A 645 -10.68 2.70 -38.43
N GLN A 646 -9.85 2.16 -37.53
CA GLN A 646 -9.74 2.66 -36.15
C GLN A 646 -8.90 3.93 -36.15
N ILE A 647 -9.25 4.92 -35.34
CA ILE A 647 -8.42 6.11 -35.12
C ILE A 647 -7.46 5.79 -33.98
N ALA A 648 -6.16 5.80 -34.25
CA ALA A 648 -5.13 5.42 -33.31
C ALA A 648 -4.66 6.60 -32.45
N CYS A 649 -4.00 6.31 -31.34
CA CYS A 649 -3.47 7.32 -30.43
C CYS A 649 -2.55 8.31 -31.16
N VAL A 650 -1.73 7.81 -32.09
CA VAL A 650 -0.77 8.58 -32.89
C VAL A 650 -1.41 9.51 -33.93
N ASP A 651 -2.70 9.36 -34.22
CA ASP A 651 -3.44 10.28 -35.08
C ASP A 651 -3.73 11.61 -34.36
N CYS A 652 -3.84 11.55 -33.03
CA CYS A 652 -4.07 12.72 -32.17
C CYS A 652 -2.79 13.20 -31.46
N HIS A 653 -1.92 12.27 -31.08
CA HIS A 653 -0.73 12.53 -30.28
C HIS A 653 0.56 12.39 -31.08
N GLN A 654 1.56 13.15 -30.66
CA GLN A 654 2.94 12.98 -31.10
C GLN A 654 3.70 12.19 -30.02
N PRO A 655 4.12 10.93 -30.27
CA PRO A 655 4.77 10.10 -29.25
C PRO A 655 6.12 10.63 -28.77
N HIS A 656 6.82 11.44 -29.56
CA HIS A 656 8.15 11.94 -29.22
C HIS A 656 8.12 13.15 -28.28
N ASP A 657 7.09 13.99 -28.29
CA ASP A 657 6.97 15.12 -27.32
C ASP A 657 5.78 14.95 -26.38
N GLN A 658 4.98 13.90 -26.58
CA GLN A 658 3.74 13.57 -25.87
C GLN A 658 2.65 14.65 -26.00
N GLY A 659 2.83 15.61 -26.91
CA GLY A 659 1.89 16.67 -27.21
C GLY A 659 0.81 16.25 -28.20
N LEU A 660 -0.19 17.13 -28.38
CA LEU A 660 -1.19 16.99 -29.43
C LEU A 660 -0.60 17.41 -30.79
N ARG A 661 -0.95 16.67 -31.84
CA ARG A 661 -0.62 17.07 -33.22
C ARG A 661 -1.39 18.33 -33.60
N THR A 662 -0.69 19.45 -33.75
CA THR A 662 -1.28 20.72 -34.21
C THR A 662 -0.84 21.01 -35.65
N ALA A 663 -1.71 21.64 -36.44
CA ALA A 663 -1.35 22.18 -37.76
C ALA A 663 -0.67 23.56 -37.60
N GLU A 664 0.03 24.05 -38.64
CA GLU A 664 0.80 25.32 -38.70
C GLU A 664 0.06 26.60 -38.24
N SER A 665 -1.24 26.51 -37.95
CA SER A 665 -2.06 27.62 -37.45
C SER A 665 -2.93 27.23 -36.24
N ASN A 666 -2.37 26.56 -35.23
CA ASN A 666 -3.01 26.29 -33.91
C ASN A 666 -4.52 25.94 -33.97
N ALA A 667 -4.90 25.11 -34.94
CA ALA A 667 -6.18 24.44 -34.94
C ALA A 667 -6.05 23.22 -34.03
N ILE A 668 -7.02 23.03 -33.12
CA ILE A 668 -7.12 21.82 -32.27
C ILE A 668 -7.18 20.59 -33.19
N VAL A 669 -6.48 19.50 -32.83
CA VAL A 669 -6.38 18.28 -33.66
C VAL A 669 -7.75 17.75 -34.12
N CYS A 670 -8.78 17.94 -33.30
CA CYS A 670 -10.17 17.58 -33.58
C CYS A 670 -10.71 18.20 -34.89
N GLN A 671 -10.29 19.42 -35.24
CA GLN A 671 -10.80 20.17 -36.40
C GLN A 671 -10.41 19.52 -37.73
N ASN A 672 -9.37 18.69 -37.73
CA ASN A 672 -8.92 17.96 -38.91
C ASN A 672 -9.95 16.89 -39.35
N CYS A 673 -10.79 16.42 -38.43
CA CYS A 673 -11.80 15.38 -38.67
C CYS A 673 -13.23 15.89 -38.44
N HIS A 674 -13.43 16.80 -37.49
CA HIS A 674 -14.72 17.35 -37.05
C HIS A 674 -14.90 18.82 -37.48
N HIS A 675 -14.83 19.07 -38.79
CA HIS A 675 -14.85 20.43 -39.32
C HIS A 675 -16.17 21.15 -39.03
N ASP A 676 -17.31 20.47 -39.25
CA ASP A 676 -18.63 21.07 -39.11
C ASP A 676 -18.94 21.36 -37.63
N GLU A 677 -18.63 20.43 -36.73
CA GLU A 677 -18.80 20.58 -35.29
C GLU A 677 -17.88 21.68 -34.72
N SER A 678 -16.65 21.79 -35.23
CA SER A 678 -15.76 22.89 -34.87
C SER A 678 -16.32 24.24 -35.29
N MET A 679 -16.94 24.33 -36.47
CA MET A 679 -17.55 25.55 -36.97
C MET A 679 -18.81 25.93 -36.16
N ASP A 680 -19.58 24.94 -35.72
CA ASP A 680 -20.74 25.16 -34.85
C ASP A 680 -20.30 25.58 -33.43
N MET A 681 -19.28 24.94 -32.87
CA MET A 681 -18.72 25.32 -31.56
C MET A 681 -18.18 26.74 -31.58
N ALA A 682 -17.45 27.12 -32.64
CA ALA A 682 -16.94 28.48 -32.85
C ALA A 682 -18.05 29.55 -32.96
N HIS A 683 -19.29 29.16 -33.27
CA HIS A 683 -20.46 30.05 -33.30
C HIS A 683 -21.41 29.88 -32.11
N SER A 684 -21.11 28.96 -31.20
CA SER A 684 -21.90 28.72 -30.01
C SER A 684 -21.65 29.79 -28.95
N THR A 685 -22.59 29.95 -28.02
CA THR A 685 -22.39 30.79 -26.81
C THR A 685 -21.19 30.31 -26.00
N HIS A 686 -20.99 29.00 -25.91
CA HIS A 686 -19.89 28.38 -25.17
C HIS A 686 -18.52 28.66 -25.80
N GLY A 687 -18.42 28.67 -27.13
CA GLY A 687 -17.19 29.01 -27.84
C GLY A 687 -16.91 30.51 -27.93
N ILE A 688 -17.93 31.34 -28.23
CA ILE A 688 -17.74 32.79 -28.42
C ILE A 688 -17.64 33.55 -27.10
N ASN A 689 -18.53 33.28 -26.13
CA ASN A 689 -18.63 34.11 -24.94
C ASN A 689 -17.77 33.58 -23.78
N GLU A 690 -17.67 32.25 -23.66
CA GLU A 690 -16.96 31.61 -22.55
C GLU A 690 -15.60 31.01 -22.97
N GLY A 691 -15.26 31.05 -24.27
CA GLY A 691 -13.95 30.62 -24.77
C GLY A 691 -13.67 29.12 -24.61
N MET A 692 -14.70 28.29 -24.44
CA MET A 692 -14.54 26.86 -24.22
C MET A 692 -14.07 26.14 -25.49
N SER A 693 -13.24 25.13 -25.28
CA SER A 693 -12.68 24.23 -26.29
C SER A 693 -13.37 22.86 -26.25
N CYS A 694 -13.03 21.99 -27.21
CA CYS A 694 -13.67 20.67 -27.33
C CYS A 694 -13.41 19.79 -26.11
N ILE A 695 -12.19 19.85 -25.54
CA ILE A 695 -11.77 18.99 -24.43
C ILE A 695 -12.41 19.39 -23.10
N ASP A 696 -12.83 20.65 -22.95
CA ASP A 696 -13.49 21.14 -21.72
C ASP A 696 -14.83 20.47 -21.46
N CYS A 697 -15.41 19.86 -22.49
CA CYS A 697 -16.62 19.06 -22.39
C CYS A 697 -16.35 17.58 -22.68
N HIS A 698 -15.60 17.25 -23.73
CA HIS A 698 -15.47 15.86 -24.19
C HIS A 698 -14.41 15.05 -23.44
N LYS A 699 -13.46 15.68 -22.72
CA LYS A 699 -12.44 14.99 -21.92
C LYS A 699 -12.65 15.21 -20.40
N ASN A 700 -13.67 15.96 -20.02
CA ASN A 700 -13.82 16.49 -18.67
C ASN A 700 -14.78 15.62 -17.84
N THR A 701 -14.24 14.55 -17.26
CA THR A 701 -14.96 13.60 -16.40
C THR A 701 -14.15 13.36 -15.12
N GLU A 702 -14.83 13.08 -14.00
CA GLU A 702 -14.21 12.63 -12.74
C GLU A 702 -14.16 11.09 -12.62
N HIS A 703 -14.68 10.37 -13.62
CA HIS A 703 -14.94 8.93 -13.55
C HIS A 703 -14.00 8.08 -14.43
N ASN A 704 -13.21 8.71 -15.33
CA ASN A 704 -12.26 8.02 -16.21
C ASN A 704 -11.18 9.00 -16.76
N THR A 705 -10.31 8.54 -17.67
CA THR A 705 -9.22 9.35 -18.27
C THR A 705 -9.71 10.40 -19.27
N GLY A 706 -11.00 10.39 -19.60
CA GLY A 706 -11.65 11.26 -20.57
C GLY A 706 -11.47 10.82 -22.03
N HIS A 707 -10.86 9.67 -22.31
CA HIS A 707 -10.65 9.15 -23.67
C HIS A 707 -11.85 8.39 -24.25
N VAL A 708 -12.97 8.36 -23.53
CA VAL A 708 -14.29 7.94 -24.07
C VAL A 708 -14.91 9.00 -24.99
N PHE A 709 -14.47 10.25 -24.87
CA PHE A 709 -14.93 11.42 -25.63
C PHE A 709 -16.44 11.72 -25.59
N ASN A 710 -17.14 11.20 -24.59
CA ASN A 710 -18.56 11.43 -24.36
C ASN A 710 -18.77 12.62 -23.41
N VAL A 711 -19.86 13.37 -23.63
CA VAL A 711 -20.29 14.43 -22.73
C VAL A 711 -21.43 13.88 -21.88
N GLU A 712 -21.19 13.73 -20.59
CA GLU A 712 -22.16 13.24 -19.63
C GLU A 712 -22.81 14.40 -18.85
N SER A 713 -23.86 14.09 -18.09
CA SER A 713 -24.62 15.12 -17.36
C SER A 713 -23.82 15.79 -16.25
N ASP A 714 -22.85 15.09 -15.67
CA ASP A 714 -21.86 15.57 -14.71
C ASP A 714 -21.00 16.71 -15.26
N THR A 715 -20.48 16.59 -16.49
CA THR A 715 -19.73 17.66 -17.18
C THR A 715 -20.55 18.96 -17.22
N CYS A 716 -21.86 18.84 -17.42
CA CYS A 716 -22.77 19.99 -17.45
C CYS A 716 -23.01 20.56 -16.04
N ILE A 717 -23.07 19.70 -15.01
CA ILE A 717 -23.31 20.08 -13.61
C ILE A 717 -22.13 20.88 -13.05
N LEU A 718 -20.89 20.66 -13.50
CA LEU A 718 -19.72 21.43 -13.06
C LEU A 718 -19.88 22.93 -13.30
N CYS A 719 -20.56 23.34 -14.37
CA CYS A 719 -20.80 24.75 -14.69
C CYS A 719 -22.26 25.19 -14.47
N HIS A 720 -23.23 24.29 -14.54
CA HIS A 720 -24.67 24.59 -14.49
C HIS A 720 -25.42 23.97 -13.31
N GLY A 721 -24.72 23.33 -12.37
CA GLY A 721 -25.31 22.56 -11.26
C GLY A 721 -26.32 23.34 -10.42
N GLU A 722 -26.13 24.64 -10.24
CA GLU A 722 -27.08 25.50 -9.50
C GLU A 722 -28.38 25.78 -10.27
N THR A 723 -28.39 25.62 -11.59
CA THR A 723 -29.55 25.91 -12.46
C THR A 723 -30.30 24.67 -12.95
N ILE A 724 -29.65 23.51 -13.02
CA ILE A 724 -30.21 22.29 -13.64
C ILE A 724 -31.14 21.49 -12.71
N HIS A 725 -31.02 21.60 -11.38
CA HIS A 725 -31.82 20.79 -10.43
C HIS A 725 -33.07 21.45 -9.83
N THR A 726 -33.72 22.39 -10.52
CA THR A 726 -34.99 22.95 -10.02
C THR A 726 -36.25 22.19 -10.44
N ASP A 727 -36.18 21.15 -11.28
CA ASP A 727 -37.39 20.42 -11.68
C ASP A 727 -37.11 18.97 -12.14
N SER A 728 -36.94 18.03 -11.20
CA SER A 728 -37.12 16.57 -11.43
C SER A 728 -37.06 15.75 -10.13
N LYS A 729 -38.23 15.37 -9.59
CA LYS A 729 -38.34 14.11 -8.83
C LYS A 729 -38.40 12.97 -9.85
N ILE A 730 -37.42 12.07 -9.85
CA ILE A 730 -37.44 10.88 -10.70
C ILE A 730 -38.58 9.96 -10.26
N ALA A 731 -39.49 9.66 -11.18
CA ALA A 731 -40.46 8.59 -11.03
C ALA A 731 -39.73 7.24 -11.14
N MET A 732 -39.63 6.51 -10.03
CA MET A 732 -39.07 5.17 -10.01
C MET A 732 -40.09 4.19 -10.62
N VAL A 733 -39.77 3.60 -11.78
CA VAL A 733 -40.58 2.56 -12.41
C VAL A 733 -40.16 1.21 -11.86
N VAL A 734 -40.98 0.62 -10.99
CA VAL A 734 -40.90 -0.81 -10.65
C VAL A 734 -42.22 -1.46 -11.03
N GLY A 735 -42.17 -2.45 -11.92
CA GLY A 735 -43.26 -3.42 -12.09
C GLY A 735 -44.51 -2.99 -12.88
N GLY A 736 -44.44 -2.00 -13.77
CA GLY A 736 -45.39 -1.86 -14.87
C GLY A 736 -46.86 -1.53 -14.53
N ALA A 737 -47.18 -1.00 -13.35
CA ALA A 737 -48.52 -0.48 -13.06
C ALA A 737 -48.46 0.77 -12.17
N VAL A 738 -49.04 1.87 -12.67
CA VAL A 738 -49.17 3.15 -11.94
C VAL A 738 -50.38 3.08 -11.02
N VAL A 739 -50.16 3.21 -9.71
CA VAL A 739 -51.21 3.37 -8.69
C VAL A 739 -51.14 4.81 -8.17
N GLU A 740 -52.19 5.60 -8.38
CA GLU A 740 -52.35 6.91 -7.75
C GLU A 740 -52.82 6.74 -6.28
N PRO A 741 -52.10 7.26 -5.28
CA PRO A 741 -52.63 7.33 -3.92
C PRO A 741 -53.40 8.63 -3.68
N GLN A 742 -54.60 8.48 -3.11
CA GLN A 742 -55.43 9.55 -2.55
C GLN A 742 -54.80 10.19 -1.29
N PRO A 743 -55.18 11.44 -0.93
CA PRO A 743 -54.55 12.16 0.16
C PRO A 743 -55.00 11.63 1.52
N ALA A 744 -54.05 11.26 2.36
CA ALA A 744 -54.28 10.97 3.77
C ALA A 744 -54.06 12.24 4.62
N ALA A 745 -54.87 12.35 5.66
CA ALA A 745 -55.16 13.53 6.45
C ALA A 745 -53.97 14.12 7.22
N GLU A 746 -54.07 15.44 7.41
CA GLU A 746 -53.22 16.29 8.23
C GLU A 746 -53.31 15.90 9.72
N ASP A 747 -52.15 15.70 10.35
CA ASP A 747 -51.97 15.88 11.79
C ASP A 747 -50.82 16.87 12.00
N GLU A 748 -51.17 18.02 12.59
CA GLU A 748 -50.28 19.15 12.88
C GLU A 748 -49.35 18.86 14.06
N VAL A 749 -48.05 19.19 13.91
CA VAL A 749 -47.17 19.54 15.04
C VAL A 749 -46.35 20.79 14.62
N PRO A 750 -46.30 21.87 15.44
CA PRO A 750 -45.89 23.18 14.96
C PRO A 750 -44.39 23.41 15.09
N TYR A 751 -43.73 23.85 14.00
CA TYR A 751 -42.42 24.50 14.07
C TYR A 751 -42.50 25.89 13.46
N GLY A 752 -42.21 26.90 14.28
CA GLY A 752 -42.30 28.31 13.93
C GLY A 752 -41.29 28.70 12.84
N ALA A 753 -41.76 29.52 11.90
CA ALA A 753 -40.96 30.09 10.84
C ALA A 753 -39.83 30.97 11.40
N VAL A 754 -38.58 30.65 11.05
CA VAL A 754 -37.45 31.57 11.11
C VAL A 754 -37.05 31.86 9.67
N PHE A 755 -37.57 32.95 9.11
CA PHE A 755 -37.04 33.50 7.85
C PHE A 755 -35.69 34.15 8.16
N GLY A 756 -34.60 33.51 7.75
CA GLY A 756 -33.26 34.12 7.75
C GLY A 756 -33.20 35.21 6.68
N ILE A 757 -33.09 36.47 7.10
CA ILE A 757 -32.81 37.58 6.20
C ILE A 757 -31.33 37.47 5.79
N PRO A 758 -30.97 37.44 4.49
CA PRO A 758 -29.59 37.35 4.06
C PRO A 758 -28.73 38.45 4.67
N SER A 759 -27.51 38.11 5.10
CA SER A 759 -26.58 39.00 5.81
C SER A 759 -26.31 40.29 5.03
N TRP A 760 -26.30 40.24 3.69
CA TRP A 760 -26.13 41.42 2.84
C TRP A 760 -27.32 42.40 2.92
N VAL A 761 -28.55 41.92 3.15
CA VAL A 761 -29.74 42.76 3.34
C VAL A 761 -29.68 43.48 4.70
N MET A 762 -29.16 42.82 5.73
CA MET A 762 -28.93 43.45 7.04
C MET A 762 -27.78 44.46 7.00
N ILE A 763 -26.73 44.20 6.22
CA ILE A 763 -25.63 45.13 5.97
C ILE A 763 -26.12 46.35 5.17
N LEU A 764 -26.91 46.15 4.11
CA LEU A 764 -27.52 47.24 3.34
C LEU A 764 -28.51 48.05 4.18
N ALA A 765 -29.34 47.40 5.00
CA ALA A 765 -30.21 48.09 5.95
C ALA A 765 -29.40 48.90 6.98
N GLY A 766 -28.28 48.37 7.46
CA GLY A 766 -27.36 49.06 8.37
C GLY A 766 -26.67 50.27 7.73
N VAL A 767 -26.23 50.16 6.48
CA VAL A 767 -25.62 51.26 5.71
C VAL A 767 -26.65 52.34 5.39
N VAL A 768 -27.86 51.96 4.99
CA VAL A 768 -28.96 52.90 4.70
C VAL A 768 -29.44 53.59 5.98
N LEU A 769 -29.59 52.88 7.09
CA LEU A 769 -29.92 53.46 8.39
C LEU A 769 -28.81 54.37 8.90
N GLY A 770 -27.54 53.99 8.73
CA GLY A 770 -26.38 54.81 9.11
C GLY A 770 -26.27 56.10 8.28
N ALA A 771 -26.50 56.02 6.98
CA ALA A 771 -26.54 57.18 6.08
C ALA A 771 -27.72 58.11 6.40
N ALA A 772 -28.90 57.54 6.69
CA ALA A 772 -30.08 58.29 7.10
C ALA A 772 -29.89 58.97 8.47
N LEU A 773 -29.28 58.28 9.45
CA LEU A 773 -28.98 58.87 10.77
C LEU A 773 -27.94 59.99 10.66
N SER A 774 -26.93 59.83 9.80
CA SER A 774 -25.92 60.85 9.54
C SER A 774 -26.53 62.09 8.85
N TRP A 775 -27.45 61.88 7.91
CA TRP A 775 -28.17 62.97 7.25
C TRP A 775 -29.12 63.72 8.20
N VAL A 776 -29.81 63.01 9.11
CA VAL A 776 -30.68 63.62 10.13
C VAL A 776 -29.88 64.36 11.22
N LEU A 777 -28.68 63.88 11.58
CA LEU A 777 -27.87 64.49 12.64
C LEU A 777 -27.01 65.67 12.16
N PHE A 778 -26.68 65.75 10.88
CA PHE A 778 -25.75 66.76 10.35
C PHE A 778 -26.27 67.55 9.13
N GLY A 779 -27.46 67.21 8.61
CA GLY A 779 -28.03 67.84 7.43
C GLY A 779 -29.11 68.89 7.73
N ARG A 780 -28.70 70.13 8.06
CA ARG A 780 -29.45 71.34 7.68
C ARG A 780 -28.64 72.62 7.92
N GLU A 781 -28.33 73.32 6.84
CA GLU A 781 -28.89 74.66 6.61
C GLU A 781 -28.91 75.00 5.09
N PRO A 782 -30.02 75.57 4.57
CA PRO A 782 -30.20 75.93 3.17
C PRO A 782 -29.94 77.42 2.91
N GLY A 783 -29.37 77.78 1.76
CA GLY A 783 -29.53 79.15 1.26
C GLY A 783 -28.49 79.63 0.25
N ALA A 784 -29.01 80.11 -0.88
CA ALA A 784 -28.44 81.08 -1.83
C ALA A 784 -27.23 80.61 -2.66
N ASP A 785 -27.09 80.90 -3.95
CA ASP A 785 -27.94 81.51 -4.98
C ASP A 785 -27.32 81.09 -6.33
N HIS A 786 -28.15 81.05 -7.36
CA HIS A 786 -27.86 81.06 -8.80
C HIS A 786 -26.73 82.03 -9.25
N PRO A 787 -26.30 82.09 -10.54
CA PRO A 787 -26.47 81.16 -11.68
C PRO A 787 -25.21 81.06 -12.59
N GLU A 788 -25.42 80.45 -13.77
CA GLU A 788 -24.79 80.72 -15.07
C GLU A 788 -23.35 80.23 -15.29
N ASN A 789 -23.05 79.36 -16.25
CA ASN A 789 -23.37 79.21 -17.68
C ASN A 789 -22.09 79.51 -18.49
N GLN A 790 -21.89 78.67 -19.50
CA GLN A 790 -21.02 78.84 -20.66
C GLN A 790 -19.52 78.56 -20.52
N ASP A 791 -19.21 77.44 -21.20
CA ASP A 791 -18.36 77.39 -22.39
C ASP A 791 -16.86 77.27 -22.23
N ASN A 792 -16.37 76.28 -23.00
CA ASN A 792 -15.12 76.28 -23.74
C ASN A 792 -13.84 76.17 -22.90
N GLU A 793 -12.77 75.55 -23.34
CA GLU A 793 -12.39 74.80 -24.54
C GLU A 793 -11.02 74.24 -24.15
N GLU A 794 -10.62 73.14 -24.81
CA GLU A 794 -9.22 72.85 -25.14
C GLU A 794 -8.15 72.86 -24.02
N LYS A 795 -7.76 71.67 -23.58
CA LYS A 795 -6.52 71.00 -24.06
C LYS A 795 -6.26 69.68 -23.35
#